data_AF-A0A286A150-F1
#
_entry.id   AF-A0A286A150-F1
#
_cell.length_a   1.000
_cell.length_b   1.000
_cell.length_c   1.000
_cell.angle_alpha   90.00
_cell.angle_beta   90.00
_cell.angle_gamma   90.00
#
_symmetry.space_group_name_H-M   'P 1'
#
loop_
_entity.id
_entity.type
_entity.pdbx_description
1 polymer ?
#
loop_
_entity_poly.entity_id
_entity_poly.type
_entity_poly.pdbx_seq_one_letter_code
_entity_poly.pdbx_strand_id
1 'polypeptide(L)'
;MKRNELRIFGDIFAFALAFAFLSMFSACSDDKVAGGSSDDAGIYAVKDLDVAGVSQKGPFVKGSAVTVQGIDCQTMELTGEIFEGTVKSDKGDFGVDDVNLSATCALFEVTGYYFNEVTGKKSANEVTLHALSDLSDRKHVNINMLTELEYKRVMNLVSEEKMSFADAKKQAEKEVLASFNVNGDYALSEDLNIFENGDGNAALLAVSVLVQVSGDSSKNVDVAERVDNFGTAIAENGALGDSAKTEMADWATTAESNGQIAKIRRNLENLGYAEEIASFENVVEDFATGVASSESSSSVALGAGTSSSSSSSEVKQSSSSSSVILSSSEESSNNTKESYLNPEIEYGELTDTRDGQVYKTVKIGDQVWMAENLNYENGNSLCYSDDTTECSKSGRLYIWDDAKDVCPSGWHLPDLLEWDVLYSAVGSRKETARNLKSTSGWTENGNGVDAYGFSALPVVFWDGSQFFTEGSYSMFWTSTEWNADNAYMQEFYMLSDSIQNGPLPKKMAVSVRCIMGDGKAVDVSSSSSAKSSSSDADGFDWSLAKESYLNPDINYGEITDSRDGKIYKTVKIGDQTWMAENLNYTDSAQTPSLKGGMWCYDDQPKNCDVGGAFYTWAAAVDSIALYDERGLICGDEKECRVSAKVQGICPNGWHLPDTTEWRTLIKAVGGNSKAGTVLKSQKGWDMIKASSSNGNGTDAYGFAALPVGLSNDGDHGGFSYDGIIALFWTINEASGWSGFRAISADFENVNNFVSMGSNGTSKSSGISVRCIKDYDSVASSSSSSAASSSSVEVLPPCKTETEDNCEYDTLTDDRDGRTYKTVKIGNQIWMAENLNYAYLQSTENMDSTSFCYDNDPANCDKYGRLYIWAAAMDSAGLLNDDAKGCGYDVDCSPKFPVQGVCPSGWHLPNQAEWLTLYSTVGSKSLALEALKSQNGWCNNSNGTDAFGFSGLPAGYGYEGSYGSFKNNGCYAVFWTSTGNNRWYANYEELYYEKEYLSSGNKLYSFSIRCVKN
;
A
#
# COMPACT_ATOMS: atom_id res chain seq x y z
N MET A 1 -14.76 79.99 -36.27
CA MET A 1 -15.97 80.82 -36.06
C MET A 1 -16.76 80.23 -34.88
N LYS A 2 -17.74 80.96 -34.33
CA LYS A 2 -18.88 80.53 -33.48
C LYS A 2 -19.19 79.00 -33.48
N ARG A 3 -19.66 78.38 -32.38
CA ARG A 3 -20.06 78.91 -31.06
C ARG A 3 -20.17 77.83 -29.98
N ASN A 4 -20.18 78.31 -28.74
CA ASN A 4 -20.96 77.88 -27.58
C ASN A 4 -22.07 76.81 -27.78
N GLU A 5 -22.03 75.82 -26.89
CA GLU A 5 -23.05 75.46 -25.88
C GLU A 5 -24.52 75.11 -26.24
N LEU A 6 -25.08 74.32 -25.31
CA LEU A 6 -26.43 74.39 -24.74
C LEU A 6 -27.63 73.92 -25.60
N ARG A 7 -28.21 72.79 -25.16
CA ARG A 7 -29.53 72.66 -24.47
C ARG A 7 -29.89 71.16 -24.38
N ILE A 8 -30.32 70.53 -23.27
CA ILE A 8 -30.89 70.90 -21.93
C ILE A 8 -30.56 69.69 -20.98
N PHE A 9 -29.79 69.78 -19.88
CA PHE A 9 -30.14 70.04 -18.45
C PHE A 9 -31.46 69.42 -17.95
N GLY A 10 -31.63 68.64 -16.88
CA GLY A 10 -30.82 67.99 -15.80
C GLY A 10 -31.78 67.04 -15.03
N ASP A 11 -31.42 66.09 -14.15
CA ASP A 11 -30.22 65.96 -13.30
C ASP A 11 -29.81 64.47 -13.00
N ILE A 12 -28.50 64.17 -13.08
CA ILE A 12 -27.67 63.30 -12.19
C ILE A 12 -27.67 61.72 -12.26
N PHE A 13 -26.47 61.18 -12.63
CA PHE A 13 -25.78 59.87 -12.37
C PHE A 13 -26.03 58.51 -13.14
N ALA A 14 -24.91 57.95 -13.68
CA ALA A 14 -24.44 56.52 -13.74
C ALA A 14 -24.44 55.62 -15.05
N PHE A 15 -23.22 55.09 -15.39
CA PHE A 15 -22.76 53.84 -16.12
C PHE A 15 -22.90 53.54 -17.65
N ALA A 16 -21.91 52.78 -18.21
CA ALA A 16 -21.67 52.28 -19.61
C ALA A 16 -20.57 51.13 -19.62
N LEU A 17 -20.01 50.46 -20.67
CA LEU A 17 -20.01 50.53 -22.18
C LEU A 17 -19.78 49.11 -22.86
N ALA A 18 -19.00 48.92 -23.97
CA ALA A 18 -19.08 47.74 -24.90
C ALA A 18 -17.94 47.51 -25.99
N PHE A 19 -17.97 46.35 -26.71
CA PHE A 19 -17.67 46.06 -28.18
C PHE A 19 -16.25 45.75 -28.84
N ALA A 20 -16.11 44.53 -29.44
CA ALA A 20 -15.95 44.16 -30.90
C ALA A 20 -14.62 44.09 -31.78
N PHE A 21 -14.45 42.91 -32.45
CA PHE A 21 -14.00 42.57 -33.86
C PHE A 21 -12.52 42.31 -34.33
N LEU A 22 -12.37 41.59 -35.47
CA LEU A 22 -11.18 40.80 -35.95
C LEU A 22 -10.62 41.16 -37.38
N SER A 23 -9.62 40.42 -37.91
CA SER A 23 -8.71 40.77 -39.05
C SER A 23 -8.51 39.68 -40.15
N MET A 24 -7.57 39.87 -41.11
CA MET A 24 -7.18 38.89 -42.17
C MET A 24 -5.71 39.02 -42.68
N PHE A 25 -5.03 37.86 -42.82
CA PHE A 25 -3.90 37.47 -43.72
C PHE A 25 -2.66 38.39 -43.99
N SER A 26 -1.43 37.91 -43.65
CA SER A 26 -0.46 37.28 -44.60
C SER A 26 1.06 37.47 -44.28
N ALA A 27 1.84 36.41 -44.52
CA ALA A 27 3.30 36.34 -44.82
C ALA A 27 4.35 36.56 -43.68
N CYS A 28 5.57 36.05 -43.94
CA CYS A 28 6.62 35.77 -42.95
C CYS A 28 7.96 36.52 -43.20
N SER A 29 8.78 36.68 -42.16
CA SER A 29 10.24 36.43 -42.22
C SER A 29 10.84 36.25 -40.82
N ASP A 30 11.98 35.56 -40.71
CA ASP A 30 12.89 35.67 -39.57
C ASP A 30 13.52 37.07 -39.49
N ASP A 31 13.89 37.55 -38.30
CA ASP A 31 15.31 37.68 -37.88
C ASP A 31 15.43 38.04 -36.38
N LYS A 32 16.63 37.92 -35.79
CA LYS A 32 16.89 38.25 -34.37
C LYS A 32 17.43 39.69 -34.18
N VAL A 33 17.03 40.36 -33.08
CA VAL A 33 17.88 41.13 -32.12
C VAL A 33 16.99 41.83 -31.05
N ALA A 34 17.50 41.99 -29.82
CA ALA A 34 16.75 42.43 -28.63
C ALA A 34 16.83 43.95 -28.33
N GLY A 35 15.99 44.47 -27.40
CA GLY A 35 15.98 45.92 -27.09
C GLY A 35 15.21 46.52 -25.89
N GLY A 36 14.76 45.74 -24.88
CA GLY A 36 14.18 46.28 -23.62
C GLY A 36 12.74 46.83 -23.69
N SER A 37 12.03 47.06 -22.57
CA SER A 37 12.34 46.83 -21.14
C SER A 37 11.05 46.79 -20.30
N SER A 38 11.05 46.06 -19.17
CA SER A 38 9.93 45.83 -18.22
C SER A 38 8.68 45.17 -18.82
N ASP A 39 8.06 44.15 -18.23
CA ASP A 39 8.23 43.59 -16.87
C ASP A 39 8.77 42.13 -16.85
N ASP A 40 8.80 41.52 -15.66
CA ASP A 40 9.51 40.28 -15.33
C ASP A 40 8.76 39.02 -15.82
N ALA A 41 8.94 38.68 -17.09
CA ALA A 41 8.34 37.50 -17.70
C ALA A 41 9.26 36.27 -17.59
N GLY A 42 8.78 35.21 -16.92
CA GLY A 42 9.44 33.92 -16.86
C GLY A 42 9.70 33.31 -18.25
N ILE A 43 10.73 32.47 -18.35
CA ILE A 43 11.04 31.73 -19.58
C ILE A 43 10.15 30.49 -19.64
N TYR A 44 8.91 30.70 -20.07
CA TYR A 44 7.96 29.62 -20.32
C TYR A 44 8.22 28.97 -21.69
N ALA A 45 8.08 27.65 -21.78
CA ALA A 45 8.16 26.89 -23.03
C ALA A 45 6.82 26.89 -23.78
N VAL A 46 5.71 26.84 -23.05
CA VAL A 46 4.34 27.09 -23.54
C VAL A 46 3.88 28.43 -23.01
N LYS A 47 3.45 29.35 -23.87
CA LYS A 47 3.08 30.71 -23.46
C LYS A 47 1.77 31.18 -24.08
N ASP A 48 0.91 31.80 -23.26
CA ASP A 48 -0.35 32.44 -23.64
C ASP A 48 -1.21 31.51 -24.54
N LEU A 49 -1.36 30.25 -24.12
CA LEU A 49 -1.93 29.17 -24.92
C LEU A 49 -3.35 28.80 -24.46
N ASP A 50 -4.37 29.15 -25.25
CA ASP A 50 -5.69 28.55 -25.09
C ASP A 50 -5.66 27.07 -25.49
N VAL A 51 -6.10 26.17 -24.61
CA VAL A 51 -6.22 24.72 -24.86
C VAL A 51 -7.67 24.29 -24.63
N ALA A 52 -8.21 23.47 -25.53
CA ALA A 52 -9.59 22.95 -25.43
C ALA A 52 -9.64 21.43 -25.62
N GLY A 53 -10.73 20.78 -25.21
CA GLY A 53 -10.86 19.33 -25.29
C GLY A 53 -12.27 18.83 -25.03
N VAL A 54 -12.47 17.52 -25.10
CA VAL A 54 -13.61 16.83 -24.51
C VAL A 54 -13.15 15.87 -23.41
N SER A 55 -13.87 15.88 -22.27
CA SER A 55 -13.66 14.97 -21.15
C SER A 55 -14.71 13.85 -21.15
N GLN A 56 -14.28 12.59 -21.30
CA GLN A 56 -15.13 11.47 -21.71
C GLN A 56 -14.80 10.13 -21.02
N LYS A 57 -15.56 9.82 -19.97
CA LYS A 57 -15.91 8.44 -19.57
C LYS A 57 -17.09 8.01 -20.47
N GLY A 58 -18.32 8.34 -20.07
CA GLY A 58 -19.22 9.07 -20.98
C GLY A 58 -18.97 10.57 -20.82
N PRO A 59 -19.74 11.47 -21.47
CA PRO A 59 -19.50 12.91 -21.31
C PRO A 59 -19.60 13.32 -19.84
N PHE A 60 -18.59 14.06 -19.37
CA PHE A 60 -18.64 14.67 -18.05
C PHE A 60 -19.74 15.74 -17.99
N VAL A 61 -20.35 15.87 -16.81
CA VAL A 61 -21.43 16.83 -16.58
C VAL A 61 -20.87 18.25 -16.54
N LYS A 62 -21.64 19.22 -17.05
CA LYS A 62 -21.24 20.62 -17.03
C LYS A 62 -20.90 21.09 -15.62
N GLY A 63 -19.73 21.72 -15.47
CA GLY A 63 -19.21 22.21 -14.19
C GLY A 63 -18.25 21.26 -13.47
N SER A 64 -17.99 20.05 -13.99
CA SER A 64 -16.84 19.24 -13.55
C SER A 64 -15.54 20.04 -13.68
N ALA A 65 -14.63 19.86 -12.71
CA ALA A 65 -13.37 20.58 -12.66
C ALA A 65 -12.38 20.00 -13.66
N VAL A 66 -11.59 20.88 -14.30
CA VAL A 66 -10.48 20.49 -15.18
C VAL A 66 -9.24 21.25 -14.73
N THR A 67 -8.08 20.61 -14.71
CA THR A 67 -6.78 21.28 -14.50
C THR A 67 -5.83 20.98 -15.64
N VAL A 68 -4.89 21.90 -15.88
CA VAL A 68 -3.72 21.71 -16.74
C VAL A 68 -2.49 22.08 -15.92
N GLN A 69 -1.59 21.13 -15.72
CA GLN A 69 -0.36 21.30 -14.95
C GLN A 69 0.87 20.99 -15.80
N GLY A 70 1.93 21.78 -15.65
CA GLY A 70 3.20 21.53 -16.34
C GLY A 70 3.93 20.30 -15.78
N ILE A 71 4.55 19.51 -16.66
CA ILE A 71 5.31 18.31 -16.29
C ILE A 71 6.55 18.17 -17.18
N ASP A 72 7.70 17.83 -16.61
CA ASP A 72 8.94 17.68 -17.39
C ASP A 72 8.89 16.42 -18.26
N CYS A 73 9.12 16.58 -19.57
CA CYS A 73 9.04 15.50 -20.57
C CYS A 73 10.08 14.37 -20.43
N GLN A 74 11.05 14.49 -19.50
CA GLN A 74 12.15 13.53 -19.29
C GLN A 74 12.16 12.92 -17.88
N THR A 75 11.71 13.64 -16.85
CA THR A 75 11.63 13.12 -15.47
C THR A 75 10.21 12.75 -15.04
N MET A 76 9.19 13.27 -15.72
CA MET A 76 7.78 13.23 -15.30
C MET A 76 7.52 13.91 -13.94
N GLU A 77 8.39 14.83 -13.53
CA GLU A 77 8.18 15.67 -12.35
C GLU A 77 7.31 16.90 -12.70
N LEU A 78 6.38 17.25 -11.81
CA LEU A 78 5.47 18.39 -12.00
C LEU A 78 6.23 19.70 -11.81
N THR A 79 6.13 20.62 -12.78
CA THR A 79 6.88 21.89 -12.78
C THR A 79 6.24 22.97 -11.89
N GLY A 80 5.00 22.74 -11.44
CA GLY A 80 4.34 23.50 -10.36
C GLY A 80 3.31 24.53 -10.80
N GLU A 81 3.27 24.90 -12.08
CA GLU A 81 2.22 25.78 -12.62
C GLU A 81 0.93 24.98 -12.86
N ILE A 82 -0.20 25.46 -12.34
CA ILE A 82 -1.53 24.82 -12.47
C ILE A 82 -2.53 25.86 -12.98
N PHE A 83 -3.30 25.49 -14.00
CA PHE A 83 -4.37 26.31 -14.59
C PHE A 83 -5.72 25.60 -14.41
N GLU A 84 -6.66 26.23 -13.72
CA GLU A 84 -8.03 25.70 -13.55
C GLU A 84 -8.94 26.07 -14.74
N GLY A 85 -9.76 25.11 -15.15
CA GLY A 85 -10.92 25.32 -15.99
C GLY A 85 -12.11 24.47 -15.53
N THR A 86 -13.16 24.45 -16.34
CA THR A 86 -14.34 23.61 -16.09
C THR A 86 -14.89 23.06 -17.40
N VAL A 87 -15.61 21.94 -17.29
CA VAL A 87 -16.43 21.39 -18.38
C VAL A 87 -17.55 22.38 -18.72
N LYS A 88 -17.48 22.96 -19.92
CA LYS A 88 -18.31 24.08 -20.41
C LYS A 88 -19.69 23.58 -20.92
N SER A 89 -19.86 22.29 -21.25
CA SER A 89 -21.11 21.66 -21.74
C SER A 89 -21.35 20.24 -21.20
N ASP A 90 -22.59 19.74 -21.24
CA ASP A 90 -22.92 18.34 -20.89
C ASP A 90 -22.54 17.31 -21.98
N LYS A 91 -21.82 17.73 -23.03
CA LYS A 91 -21.08 16.85 -23.97
C LYS A 91 -19.65 16.56 -23.46
N GLY A 92 -19.23 17.22 -22.38
CA GLY A 92 -17.86 17.15 -21.88
C GLY A 92 -16.92 18.17 -22.53
N ASP A 93 -17.39 19.11 -23.37
CA ASP A 93 -16.50 20.11 -23.99
C ASP A 93 -15.90 21.01 -22.90
N PHE A 94 -14.58 21.13 -22.82
CA PHE A 94 -13.87 22.01 -21.87
C PHE A 94 -12.89 22.96 -22.59
N GLY A 95 -12.36 23.92 -21.84
CA GLY A 95 -11.18 24.68 -22.28
C GLY A 95 -10.58 25.50 -21.15
N VAL A 96 -9.27 25.64 -21.19
CA VAL A 96 -8.46 26.40 -20.24
C VAL A 96 -7.72 27.46 -21.04
N ASP A 97 -7.94 28.70 -20.65
CA ASP A 97 -7.57 29.89 -21.41
C ASP A 97 -6.26 30.48 -20.79
N ASP A 98 -5.42 31.17 -21.55
CA ASP A 98 -4.15 31.79 -21.08
C ASP A 98 -3.07 30.85 -20.45
N VAL A 99 -2.98 29.56 -20.84
CA VAL A 99 -2.02 28.59 -20.25
C VAL A 99 -0.55 28.98 -20.50
N ASN A 100 0.28 28.92 -19.44
CA ASN A 100 1.68 29.34 -19.41
C ASN A 100 2.55 28.33 -18.60
N LEU A 101 3.37 27.50 -19.24
CA LEU A 101 4.13 26.39 -18.63
C LEU A 101 5.63 26.45 -18.95
N SER A 102 6.48 26.11 -17.98
CA SER A 102 7.95 26.02 -18.16
C SER A 102 8.40 24.79 -18.95
N ALA A 103 7.62 23.71 -18.97
CA ALA A 103 7.78 22.56 -19.86
C ALA A 103 6.78 22.59 -21.03
N THR A 104 7.00 21.75 -22.06
CA THR A 104 6.03 21.59 -23.17
C THR A 104 5.01 20.48 -22.92
N CYS A 105 5.40 19.44 -22.16
CA CYS A 105 4.46 18.42 -21.71
C CYS A 105 3.56 18.97 -20.60
N ALA A 106 2.31 18.52 -20.61
CA ALA A 106 1.30 18.87 -19.61
C ALA A 106 0.51 17.64 -19.16
N LEU A 107 0.22 17.60 -17.86
CA LEU A 107 -0.78 16.75 -17.25
C LEU A 107 -2.12 17.48 -17.25
N PHE A 108 -3.12 16.85 -17.84
CA PHE A 108 -4.52 17.26 -17.78
C PHE A 108 -5.24 16.36 -16.79
N GLU A 109 -6.05 16.92 -15.90
CA GLU A 109 -6.95 16.18 -15.02
C GLU A 109 -8.39 16.65 -15.26
N VAL A 110 -9.36 15.75 -15.21
CA VAL A 110 -10.78 16.08 -15.06
C VAL A 110 -11.39 15.27 -13.93
N THR A 111 -12.00 15.97 -12.97
CA THR A 111 -12.67 15.38 -11.81
C THR A 111 -14.14 15.76 -11.78
N GLY A 112 -15.02 14.76 -11.69
CA GLY A 112 -16.44 14.95 -11.43
C GLY A 112 -17.36 13.82 -11.89
N TYR A 113 -18.66 14.09 -11.91
CA TYR A 113 -19.67 13.16 -12.43
C TYR A 113 -19.74 13.11 -13.96
N TYR A 114 -20.16 11.97 -14.51
CA TYR A 114 -20.33 11.73 -15.94
C TYR A 114 -21.70 11.12 -16.28
N PHE A 115 -22.09 11.15 -17.55
CA PHE A 115 -23.21 10.34 -18.04
C PHE A 115 -22.73 8.89 -18.27
N ASN A 116 -23.25 7.95 -17.48
CA ASN A 116 -22.98 6.53 -17.63
C ASN A 116 -23.88 5.94 -18.74
N GLU A 117 -23.23 5.59 -19.84
CA GLU A 117 -23.80 5.09 -21.09
C GLU A 117 -24.45 3.70 -20.96
N VAL A 118 -23.99 2.87 -20.00
CA VAL A 118 -24.56 1.55 -19.69
C VAL A 118 -25.95 1.67 -19.05
N THR A 119 -26.12 2.59 -18.11
CA THR A 119 -27.38 2.82 -17.39
C THR A 119 -28.30 3.82 -18.10
N GLY A 120 -27.74 4.78 -18.83
CA GLY A 120 -28.45 5.91 -19.44
C GLY A 120 -28.74 7.04 -18.45
N LYS A 121 -27.86 7.27 -17.47
CA LYS A 121 -28.06 8.20 -16.34
C LYS A 121 -26.76 8.88 -15.93
N LYS A 122 -26.85 9.97 -15.17
CA LYS A 122 -25.71 10.52 -14.42
C LYS A 122 -25.15 9.45 -13.46
N SER A 123 -23.82 9.38 -13.32
CA SER A 123 -23.10 8.51 -12.38
C SER A 123 -23.51 8.75 -10.93
N ALA A 124 -23.38 7.72 -10.09
CA ALA A 124 -23.65 7.80 -8.65
C ALA A 124 -22.48 8.46 -7.89
N ASN A 125 -21.26 8.11 -8.28
CA ASN A 125 -20.00 8.65 -7.76
C ASN A 125 -19.34 9.57 -8.82
N GLU A 126 -18.40 10.39 -8.40
CA GLU A 126 -17.48 11.10 -9.29
C GLU A 126 -16.35 10.16 -9.73
N VAL A 127 -15.62 10.53 -10.78
CA VAL A 127 -14.37 9.88 -11.20
C VAL A 127 -13.37 10.96 -11.62
N THR A 128 -12.09 10.67 -11.44
CA THR A 128 -10.96 11.46 -11.92
C THR A 128 -10.34 10.73 -13.11
N LEU A 129 -10.09 11.45 -14.21
CA LEU A 129 -9.33 10.94 -15.37
C LEU A 129 -8.17 11.88 -15.70
N HIS A 130 -7.07 11.32 -16.17
CA HIS A 130 -5.87 12.03 -16.57
C HIS A 130 -5.61 11.93 -18.07
N ALA A 131 -4.83 12.87 -18.61
CA ALA A 131 -4.17 12.75 -19.90
C ALA A 131 -2.79 13.43 -19.87
N LEU A 132 -1.78 12.77 -20.44
CA LEU A 132 -0.47 13.36 -20.70
C LEU A 132 -0.33 13.66 -22.19
N SER A 133 0.06 14.89 -22.54
CA SER A 133 0.34 15.28 -23.93
C SER A 133 1.41 16.38 -24.03
N ASP A 134 2.06 16.51 -25.19
CA ASP A 134 3.06 17.55 -25.50
C ASP A 134 2.40 18.70 -26.25
N LEU A 135 2.40 19.90 -25.66
CA LEU A 135 1.74 21.10 -26.20
C LEU A 135 2.63 21.90 -27.18
N SER A 136 3.76 21.35 -27.61
CA SER A 136 4.69 21.99 -28.56
C SER A 136 4.04 22.42 -29.88
N ASP A 137 3.07 21.67 -30.42
CA ASP A 137 2.41 21.96 -31.70
C ASP A 137 0.88 21.81 -31.71
N ARG A 138 0.25 21.45 -30.57
CA ARG A 138 -1.19 21.20 -30.43
C ARG A 138 -1.88 22.16 -29.44
N LYS A 139 -3.19 22.35 -29.68
CA LYS A 139 -4.12 23.14 -28.84
C LYS A 139 -5.37 22.35 -28.43
N HIS A 140 -5.40 21.06 -28.75
CA HIS A 140 -6.50 20.16 -28.48
C HIS A 140 -5.96 18.93 -27.75
N VAL A 141 -6.56 18.60 -26.61
CA VAL A 141 -6.25 17.43 -25.79
C VAL A 141 -7.54 16.95 -25.16
N ASN A 142 -8.00 15.76 -25.51
CA ASN A 142 -9.15 15.10 -24.91
C ASN A 142 -8.69 14.26 -23.72
N ILE A 143 -9.53 14.18 -22.69
CA ILE A 143 -9.25 13.42 -21.46
C ILE A 143 -10.28 12.29 -21.41
N ASN A 144 -9.85 11.05 -21.62
CA ASN A 144 -10.78 9.94 -21.84
C ASN A 144 -10.27 8.62 -21.25
N MET A 145 -11.00 7.53 -21.48
CA MET A 145 -10.68 6.25 -20.84
C MET A 145 -9.35 5.63 -21.32
N LEU A 146 -8.91 5.91 -22.54
CA LEU A 146 -7.62 5.43 -23.01
C LEU A 146 -6.48 6.25 -22.40
N THR A 147 -6.61 7.59 -22.33
CA THR A 147 -5.57 8.46 -21.75
C THR A 147 -5.35 8.20 -20.25
N GLU A 148 -6.40 7.83 -19.52
CA GLU A 148 -6.30 7.42 -18.11
C GLU A 148 -5.58 6.07 -17.94
N LEU A 149 -5.92 5.07 -18.76
CA LEU A 149 -5.27 3.75 -18.69
C LEU A 149 -3.82 3.80 -19.17
N GLU A 150 -3.48 4.74 -20.05
CA GLU A 150 -2.10 5.06 -20.43
C GLU A 150 -1.32 5.77 -19.33
N TYR A 151 -1.95 6.66 -18.54
CA TYR A 151 -1.29 7.64 -17.67
C TYR A 151 -0.14 7.03 -16.84
N LYS A 152 -0.45 6.07 -15.97
CA LYS A 152 0.54 5.42 -15.10
C LYS A 152 1.63 4.67 -15.87
N ARG A 153 1.32 4.14 -17.06
CA ARG A 153 2.28 3.42 -17.92
C ARG A 153 3.22 4.37 -18.67
N VAL A 154 2.72 5.51 -19.16
CA VAL A 154 3.57 6.58 -19.73
C VAL A 154 4.52 7.13 -18.67
N MET A 155 4.01 7.40 -17.45
CA MET A 155 4.84 7.83 -16.32
C MET A 155 5.97 6.82 -16.06
N ASN A 156 5.66 5.53 -15.95
CA ASN A 156 6.64 4.45 -15.73
C ASN A 156 7.66 4.28 -16.88
N LEU A 157 7.21 4.33 -18.14
CA LEU A 157 8.08 4.21 -19.31
C LEU A 157 9.11 5.33 -19.39
N VAL A 158 8.74 6.56 -19.02
CA VAL A 158 9.67 7.70 -18.99
C VAL A 158 10.49 7.73 -17.70
N SER A 159 9.88 7.55 -16.52
CA SER A 159 10.57 7.68 -15.23
C SER A 159 11.49 6.49 -14.93
N GLU A 160 11.10 5.25 -15.25
CA GLU A 160 11.88 4.05 -14.92
C GLU A 160 12.61 3.49 -16.13
N GLU A 161 11.92 3.26 -17.25
CA GLU A 161 12.53 2.69 -18.48
C GLU A 161 13.34 3.73 -19.29
N LYS A 162 13.30 5.01 -18.90
CA LYS A 162 14.03 6.15 -19.52
C LYS A 162 13.74 6.32 -21.02
N MET A 163 12.52 6.01 -21.41
CA MET A 163 12.01 6.18 -22.77
C MET A 163 11.72 7.65 -23.08
N SER A 164 11.72 8.04 -24.36
CA SER A 164 11.27 9.38 -24.74
C SER A 164 9.75 9.50 -24.55
N PHE A 165 9.24 10.67 -24.18
CA PHE A 165 7.80 10.88 -23.97
C PHE A 165 6.94 10.45 -25.18
N ALA A 166 7.40 10.74 -26.40
CA ALA A 166 6.69 10.38 -27.62
C ALA A 166 6.70 8.87 -27.92
N ASP A 167 7.82 8.18 -27.65
CA ASP A 167 7.90 6.72 -27.77
C ASP A 167 7.08 6.03 -26.67
N ALA A 168 7.12 6.56 -25.44
CA ALA A 168 6.37 6.07 -24.28
C ALA A 168 4.86 6.17 -24.48
N LYS A 169 4.36 7.33 -24.95
CA LYS A 169 2.95 7.50 -25.35
C LYS A 169 2.54 6.46 -26.38
N LYS A 170 3.33 6.30 -27.45
CA LYS A 170 3.03 5.35 -28.52
C LYS A 170 3.07 3.89 -28.07
N GLN A 171 3.93 3.54 -27.12
CA GLN A 171 3.98 2.20 -26.55
C GLN A 171 2.79 1.96 -25.61
N ALA A 172 2.49 2.89 -24.70
CA ALA A 172 1.37 2.79 -23.77
C ALA A 172 0.01 2.69 -24.49
N GLU A 173 -0.25 3.54 -25.49
CA GLU A 173 -1.46 3.49 -26.33
C GLU A 173 -1.67 2.09 -26.91
N LYS A 174 -0.61 1.53 -27.51
CA LYS A 174 -0.63 0.20 -28.11
C LYS A 174 -0.82 -0.93 -27.09
N GLU A 175 -0.19 -0.83 -25.93
CA GLU A 175 -0.30 -1.79 -24.81
C GLU A 175 -1.72 -1.79 -24.21
N VAL A 176 -2.31 -0.61 -24.01
CA VAL A 176 -3.71 -0.43 -23.58
C VAL A 176 -4.66 -1.00 -24.61
N LEU A 177 -4.55 -0.62 -25.88
CA LEU A 177 -5.43 -1.11 -26.96
C LEU A 177 -5.34 -2.64 -27.14
N ALA A 178 -4.13 -3.21 -27.10
CA ALA A 178 -3.92 -4.66 -27.16
C ALA A 178 -4.55 -5.39 -25.96
N SER A 179 -4.58 -4.78 -24.77
CA SER A 179 -5.25 -5.34 -23.59
C SER A 179 -6.77 -5.51 -23.75
N PHE A 180 -7.38 -4.78 -24.69
CA PHE A 180 -8.79 -4.93 -25.10
C PHE A 180 -8.95 -5.59 -26.48
N ASN A 181 -7.93 -6.32 -26.96
CA ASN A 181 -7.87 -6.95 -28.29
C ASN A 181 -8.03 -5.98 -29.49
N VAL A 182 -7.86 -4.67 -29.28
CA VAL A 182 -7.95 -3.68 -30.35
C VAL A 182 -6.62 -3.65 -31.11
N ASN A 183 -6.66 -3.96 -32.40
CA ASN A 183 -5.48 -4.14 -33.24
C ASN A 183 -5.47 -3.17 -34.42
N GLY A 184 -4.63 -2.13 -34.37
CA GLY A 184 -4.45 -1.15 -35.44
C GLY A 184 -3.48 -0.03 -35.06
N ASP A 185 -3.12 0.81 -36.04
CA ASP A 185 -2.53 2.14 -35.79
C ASP A 185 -3.67 3.17 -35.90
N TYR A 186 -3.94 3.94 -34.84
CA TYR A 186 -5.04 4.91 -34.78
C TYR A 186 -4.52 6.35 -34.68
N ALA A 187 -5.40 7.30 -34.35
CA ALA A 187 -4.98 8.60 -33.83
C ALA A 187 -4.71 8.46 -32.32
N LEU A 188 -3.80 9.31 -31.79
CA LEU A 188 -3.43 9.30 -30.37
C LEU A 188 -4.68 9.37 -29.48
N SER A 189 -4.65 8.73 -28.32
CA SER A 189 -5.83 8.64 -27.44
C SER A 189 -6.41 10.00 -27.05
N GLU A 190 -5.59 11.03 -26.85
CA GLU A 190 -6.05 12.40 -26.57
C GLU A 190 -6.62 13.14 -27.81
N ASP A 191 -6.58 12.56 -29.01
CA ASP A 191 -7.24 13.06 -30.21
C ASP A 191 -8.60 12.38 -30.47
N LEU A 192 -8.97 11.35 -29.68
CA LEU A 192 -10.19 10.55 -29.85
C LEU A 192 -11.41 11.10 -29.09
N ASN A 193 -12.62 10.85 -29.62
CA ASN A 193 -13.91 11.38 -29.16
C ASN A 193 -15.08 10.42 -29.44
N ILE A 194 -15.82 9.99 -28.41
CA ILE A 194 -16.91 8.99 -28.53
C ILE A 194 -18.14 9.46 -29.34
N PHE A 195 -18.22 10.74 -29.68
CA PHE A 195 -19.26 11.33 -30.52
C PHE A 195 -18.83 11.58 -31.98
N GLU A 196 -17.65 11.09 -32.37
CA GLU A 196 -17.13 11.20 -33.73
C GLU A 196 -17.00 9.83 -34.40
N ASN A 197 -17.05 9.82 -35.73
CA ASN A 197 -16.96 8.59 -36.52
C ASN A 197 -15.50 8.10 -36.65
N GLY A 198 -15.34 6.80 -36.91
CA GLY A 198 -14.04 6.17 -37.16
C GLY A 198 -13.65 5.12 -36.12
N ASP A 199 -12.75 4.22 -36.51
CA ASP A 199 -12.50 2.97 -35.79
C ASP A 199 -11.84 3.18 -34.42
N GLY A 200 -10.98 4.20 -34.27
CA GLY A 200 -10.41 4.59 -32.98
C GLY A 200 -11.47 5.16 -32.01
N ASN A 201 -12.45 5.90 -32.51
CA ASN A 201 -13.56 6.41 -31.72
C ASN A 201 -14.53 5.28 -31.29
N ALA A 202 -14.72 4.28 -32.16
CA ALA A 202 -15.41 3.04 -31.81
C ALA A 202 -14.65 2.25 -30.72
N ALA A 203 -13.32 2.16 -30.81
CA ALA A 203 -12.48 1.50 -29.81
C ALA A 203 -12.52 2.20 -28.45
N LEU A 204 -12.38 3.53 -28.41
CA LEU A 204 -12.51 4.33 -27.19
C LEU A 204 -13.87 4.07 -26.50
N LEU A 205 -14.96 4.09 -27.26
CA LEU A 205 -16.29 3.84 -26.73
C LEU A 205 -16.45 2.39 -26.23
N ALA A 206 -15.91 1.40 -26.95
CA ALA A 206 -15.93 -0.01 -26.53
C ALA A 206 -15.17 -0.22 -25.21
N VAL A 207 -13.95 0.32 -25.09
CA VAL A 207 -13.16 0.30 -23.85
C VAL A 207 -13.92 0.99 -22.71
N SER A 208 -14.54 2.15 -22.99
CA SER A 208 -15.34 2.86 -21.99
C SER A 208 -16.57 2.07 -21.52
N VAL A 209 -17.17 1.24 -22.37
CA VAL A 209 -18.22 0.28 -21.96
C VAL A 209 -17.64 -0.85 -21.11
N LEU A 210 -16.59 -1.54 -21.59
CA LEU A 210 -16.02 -2.75 -20.98
C LEU A 210 -15.54 -2.54 -19.54
N VAL A 211 -14.89 -1.41 -19.24
CA VAL A 211 -14.43 -1.07 -17.88
C VAL A 211 -15.57 -0.81 -16.88
N GLN A 212 -16.84 -0.76 -17.29
CA GLN A 212 -17.99 -0.47 -16.41
C GLN A 212 -18.90 -1.67 -16.16
N VAL A 213 -18.58 -2.85 -16.70
CA VAL A 213 -19.48 -4.00 -16.76
C VAL A 213 -18.87 -5.24 -16.13
N SER A 214 -19.73 -6.17 -15.72
CA SER A 214 -19.38 -7.45 -15.10
C SER A 214 -20.24 -8.54 -15.70
N GLY A 215 -19.69 -9.75 -15.89
CA GLY A 215 -20.48 -10.94 -16.19
C GLY A 215 -21.53 -11.22 -15.11
N ASP A 216 -21.28 -10.81 -13.87
CA ASP A 216 -22.26 -10.86 -12.78
C ASP A 216 -23.10 -9.58 -12.74
N SER A 217 -24.29 -9.65 -13.35
CA SER A 217 -25.28 -8.56 -13.37
C SER A 217 -25.82 -8.11 -12.00
N SER A 218 -25.45 -8.79 -10.90
CA SER A 218 -25.78 -8.37 -9.53
C SER A 218 -24.70 -7.48 -8.89
N LYS A 219 -23.47 -7.45 -9.43
CA LYS A 219 -22.39 -6.57 -8.97
C LYS A 219 -22.59 -5.14 -9.46
N ASN A 220 -22.47 -4.18 -8.54
CA ASN A 220 -22.21 -2.79 -8.92
C ASN A 220 -20.69 -2.62 -9.08
N VAL A 221 -20.24 -2.26 -10.28
CA VAL A 221 -18.84 -1.90 -10.53
C VAL A 221 -18.62 -0.47 -10.05
N ASP A 222 -17.72 -0.25 -9.08
CA ASP A 222 -17.18 1.10 -8.87
C ASP A 222 -16.13 1.38 -9.95
N VAL A 223 -16.41 2.42 -10.74
CA VAL A 223 -15.63 2.77 -11.92
C VAL A 223 -14.33 3.48 -11.55
N ALA A 224 -14.28 4.21 -10.42
CA ALA A 224 -13.04 4.83 -9.96
C ALA A 224 -12.07 3.76 -9.43
N GLU A 225 -12.55 2.86 -8.57
CA GLU A 225 -11.74 1.75 -8.05
C GLU A 225 -11.26 0.82 -9.17
N ARG A 226 -12.14 0.44 -10.11
CA ARG A 226 -11.73 -0.44 -11.23
C ARG A 226 -10.69 0.20 -12.14
N VAL A 227 -10.86 1.48 -12.50
CA VAL A 227 -9.94 2.17 -13.42
C VAL A 227 -8.56 2.36 -12.76
N ASP A 228 -8.51 2.72 -11.47
CA ASP A 228 -7.23 2.83 -10.74
C ASP A 228 -6.47 1.49 -10.71
N ASN A 229 -7.19 0.39 -10.42
CA ASN A 229 -6.63 -0.97 -10.45
C ASN A 229 -6.14 -1.36 -11.87
N PHE A 230 -6.93 -1.06 -12.90
CA PHE A 230 -6.59 -1.38 -14.29
C PHE A 230 -5.34 -0.60 -14.76
N GLY A 231 -5.28 0.70 -14.51
CA GLY A 231 -4.11 1.52 -14.81
C GLY A 231 -2.87 1.08 -14.01
N THR A 232 -3.04 0.57 -12.78
CA THR A 232 -1.93 0.03 -11.99
C THR A 232 -1.39 -1.28 -12.59
N ALA A 233 -2.26 -2.20 -13.02
CA ALA A 233 -1.84 -3.44 -13.68
C ALA A 233 -1.10 -3.17 -15.01
N ILE A 234 -1.65 -2.27 -15.84
CA ILE A 234 -1.02 -1.88 -17.11
C ILE A 234 0.33 -1.19 -16.87
N ALA A 235 0.49 -0.40 -15.79
CA ALA A 235 1.74 0.29 -15.50
C ALA A 235 2.95 -0.64 -15.30
N GLU A 236 2.75 -1.86 -14.77
CA GLU A 236 3.85 -2.79 -14.48
C GLU A 236 4.44 -3.48 -15.73
N ASN A 237 3.63 -3.73 -16.76
CA ASN A 237 4.03 -4.61 -17.87
C ASN A 237 3.29 -4.37 -19.21
N GLY A 238 2.41 -3.37 -19.30
CA GLY A 238 1.61 -3.08 -20.49
C GLY A 238 0.39 -3.97 -20.71
N ALA A 239 -0.03 -4.78 -19.72
CA ALA A 239 -1.13 -5.74 -19.89
C ALA A 239 -2.14 -5.71 -18.73
N LEU A 240 -3.43 -5.75 -19.07
CA LEU A 240 -4.47 -6.15 -18.10
C LEU A 240 -4.32 -7.63 -17.74
N GLY A 241 -4.51 -7.95 -16.46
CA GLY A 241 -4.51 -9.34 -15.96
C GLY A 241 -5.74 -10.12 -16.45
N ASP A 242 -5.56 -11.43 -16.70
CA ASP A 242 -6.54 -12.21 -17.47
C ASP A 242 -7.90 -12.37 -16.79
N SER A 243 -7.94 -12.47 -15.45
CA SER A 243 -9.19 -12.46 -14.67
C SER A 243 -10.09 -11.24 -14.98
N ALA A 244 -9.49 -10.05 -15.15
CA ALA A 244 -10.23 -8.85 -15.53
C ALA A 244 -10.73 -8.92 -16.98
N LYS A 245 -9.97 -9.53 -17.89
CA LYS A 245 -10.39 -9.74 -19.28
C LYS A 245 -11.57 -10.71 -19.37
N THR A 246 -11.48 -11.85 -18.67
CA THR A 246 -12.56 -12.85 -18.61
C THR A 246 -13.86 -12.25 -18.07
N GLU A 247 -13.82 -11.51 -16.96
CA GLU A 247 -15.04 -10.91 -16.38
C GLU A 247 -15.74 -9.90 -17.32
N MET A 248 -14.97 -9.18 -18.13
CA MET A 248 -15.49 -8.28 -19.18
C MET A 248 -15.98 -9.07 -20.42
N ALA A 249 -15.33 -10.18 -20.76
CA ALA A 249 -15.68 -11.04 -21.88
C ALA A 249 -16.96 -11.87 -21.62
N ASP A 250 -17.17 -12.33 -20.39
CA ASP A 250 -18.42 -12.97 -19.93
C ASP A 250 -19.63 -12.06 -20.17
N TRP A 251 -19.48 -10.78 -19.82
CA TRP A 251 -20.50 -9.78 -20.12
C TRP A 251 -20.69 -9.62 -21.63
N ALA A 252 -19.60 -9.32 -22.36
CA ALA A 252 -19.64 -9.00 -23.79
C ALA A 252 -20.27 -10.13 -24.62
N THR A 253 -19.96 -11.38 -24.30
CA THR A 253 -20.51 -12.60 -24.94
C THR A 253 -22.04 -12.67 -24.86
N THR A 254 -22.65 -12.10 -23.81
CA THR A 254 -24.12 -12.11 -23.64
C THR A 254 -24.79 -10.77 -23.95
N ALA A 255 -24.03 -9.66 -23.96
CA ALA A 255 -24.54 -8.29 -24.00
C ALA A 255 -25.43 -7.98 -25.22
N GLU A 256 -25.10 -8.49 -26.41
CA GLU A 256 -25.91 -8.29 -27.62
C GLU A 256 -27.21 -9.11 -27.57
N SER A 257 -27.14 -10.40 -27.19
CA SER A 257 -28.34 -11.24 -27.08
C SER A 257 -29.33 -10.79 -25.99
N ASN A 258 -28.81 -10.17 -24.92
CA ASN A 258 -29.59 -9.49 -23.88
C ASN A 258 -30.04 -8.07 -24.27
N GLY A 259 -29.66 -7.57 -25.45
CA GLY A 259 -30.02 -6.23 -25.96
C GLY A 259 -29.41 -5.07 -25.18
N GLN A 260 -28.36 -5.31 -24.37
CA GLN A 260 -27.67 -4.28 -23.59
C GLN A 260 -26.85 -3.36 -24.50
N ILE A 261 -26.23 -3.91 -25.53
CA ILE A 261 -25.50 -3.16 -26.57
C ILE A 261 -26.44 -2.18 -27.30
N ALA A 262 -27.53 -2.70 -27.87
CA ALA A 262 -28.59 -1.90 -28.48
C ALA A 262 -29.31 -0.95 -27.50
N LYS A 263 -29.10 -1.06 -26.18
CA LYS A 263 -29.52 -0.08 -25.17
C LYS A 263 -28.47 1.01 -24.98
N ILE A 264 -27.17 0.67 -24.91
CA ILE A 264 -26.05 1.62 -24.81
C ILE A 264 -26.06 2.58 -26.01
N ARG A 265 -26.12 2.06 -27.24
CA ARG A 265 -26.25 2.88 -28.46
C ARG A 265 -27.40 3.89 -28.35
N ARG A 266 -28.59 3.42 -27.97
CA ARG A 266 -29.78 4.27 -27.81
C ARG A 266 -29.63 5.30 -26.70
N ASN A 267 -28.92 5.00 -25.62
CA ASN A 267 -28.64 5.97 -24.55
C ASN A 267 -27.80 7.14 -25.06
N LEU A 268 -26.83 6.88 -25.94
CA LEU A 268 -25.97 7.89 -26.55
C LEU A 268 -26.68 8.66 -27.67
N GLU A 269 -27.42 7.97 -28.55
CA GLU A 269 -28.27 8.59 -29.59
C GLU A 269 -29.26 9.59 -28.98
N ASN A 270 -29.85 9.26 -27.82
CA ASN A 270 -30.78 10.14 -27.10
C ASN A 270 -30.15 11.45 -26.58
N LEU A 271 -28.81 11.57 -26.52
CA LEU A 271 -28.13 12.83 -26.19
C LEU A 271 -28.13 13.82 -27.36
N GLY A 272 -28.18 13.33 -28.60
CA GLY A 272 -28.21 14.16 -29.81
C GLY A 272 -26.90 14.90 -30.11
N TYR A 273 -25.76 14.42 -29.59
CA TYR A 273 -24.44 15.06 -29.77
C TYR A 273 -23.64 14.58 -31.00
N ALA A 274 -24.13 13.54 -31.70
CA ALA A 274 -23.55 12.98 -32.92
C ALA A 274 -24.65 12.75 -33.97
N GLU A 275 -24.30 12.79 -35.26
CA GLU A 275 -25.21 12.38 -36.34
C GLU A 275 -25.33 10.84 -36.45
N GLU A 276 -24.25 10.14 -36.09
CA GLU A 276 -24.13 8.68 -36.03
C GLU A 276 -23.16 8.32 -34.90
N ILE A 277 -23.41 7.24 -34.15
CA ILE A 277 -22.48 6.73 -33.13
C ILE A 277 -21.62 5.63 -33.77
N ALA A 278 -20.30 5.71 -33.62
CA ALA A 278 -19.34 4.76 -34.20
C ALA A 278 -19.64 3.30 -33.81
N SER A 279 -19.20 2.33 -34.61
CA SER A 279 -19.55 0.90 -34.48
C SER A 279 -18.75 0.16 -33.39
N PHE A 280 -18.85 0.63 -32.14
CA PHE A 280 -18.19 0.05 -30.97
C PHE A 280 -18.58 -1.41 -30.71
N GLU A 281 -19.74 -1.84 -31.22
CA GLU A 281 -20.26 -3.20 -31.09
C GLU A 281 -19.30 -4.27 -31.62
N ASN A 282 -18.72 -4.02 -32.80
CA ASN A 282 -17.77 -4.94 -33.42
C ASN A 282 -16.55 -5.16 -32.53
N VAL A 283 -16.08 -4.09 -31.86
CA VAL A 283 -14.92 -4.14 -30.95
C VAL A 283 -15.25 -4.91 -29.67
N VAL A 284 -16.49 -4.83 -29.18
CA VAL A 284 -16.96 -5.63 -28.03
C VAL A 284 -17.09 -7.11 -28.40
N GLU A 285 -17.53 -7.44 -29.62
CA GLU A 285 -17.58 -8.82 -30.14
C GLU A 285 -16.16 -9.38 -30.41
N ASP A 286 -15.27 -8.58 -31.02
CA ASP A 286 -13.85 -8.92 -31.24
C ASP A 286 -13.10 -9.10 -29.92
N PHE A 287 -13.43 -8.34 -28.86
CA PHE A 287 -12.88 -8.55 -27.53
C PHE A 287 -13.33 -9.89 -26.92
N ALA A 288 -14.64 -10.17 -26.92
CA ALA A 288 -15.19 -11.42 -26.38
C ALA A 288 -14.62 -12.67 -27.10
N THR A 289 -14.62 -12.64 -28.42
CA THR A 289 -14.10 -13.73 -29.26
C THR A 289 -12.57 -13.83 -29.16
N GLY A 290 -11.87 -12.70 -28.99
CA GLY A 290 -10.43 -12.65 -28.72
C GLY A 290 -10.06 -13.43 -27.46
N VAL A 291 -10.68 -13.10 -26.32
CA VAL A 291 -10.44 -13.79 -25.04
C VAL A 291 -10.74 -15.29 -25.16
N ALA A 292 -11.91 -15.68 -25.66
CA ALA A 292 -12.27 -17.08 -25.86
C ALA A 292 -11.33 -17.83 -26.83
N SER A 293 -10.79 -17.14 -27.85
CA SER A 293 -9.80 -17.75 -28.75
C SER A 293 -8.45 -17.98 -28.07
N SER A 294 -8.04 -17.09 -27.16
CA SER A 294 -6.77 -17.17 -26.46
C SER A 294 -6.69 -18.43 -25.58
N GLU A 295 -7.75 -18.73 -24.82
CA GLU A 295 -7.90 -19.96 -24.02
C GLU A 295 -7.74 -21.23 -24.88
N SER A 296 -8.39 -21.26 -26.06
CA SER A 296 -8.29 -22.41 -26.99
C SER A 296 -6.90 -22.60 -27.61
N SER A 297 -6.12 -21.51 -27.72
CA SER A 297 -4.84 -21.48 -28.45
C SER A 297 -3.65 -22.05 -27.69
N SER A 298 -3.85 -22.40 -26.41
CA SER A 298 -2.87 -23.07 -25.55
C SER A 298 -2.57 -24.54 -25.97
N SER A 299 -3.34 -25.10 -26.91
CA SER A 299 -3.19 -26.47 -27.42
C SER A 299 -2.36 -26.57 -28.72
N VAL A 300 -1.50 -27.58 -28.82
CA VAL A 300 -0.35 -27.62 -29.75
C VAL A 300 -0.75 -27.73 -31.23
N ALA A 301 -0.14 -26.89 -32.07
CA ALA A 301 -0.32 -26.90 -33.53
C ALA A 301 0.39 -28.08 -34.23
N LEU A 302 -0.39 -28.95 -34.88
CA LEU A 302 0.04 -29.80 -36.00
C LEU A 302 -1.03 -29.79 -37.10
N GLY A 303 -0.72 -29.23 -38.27
CA GLY A 303 -1.70 -28.92 -39.30
C GLY A 303 -1.79 -29.90 -40.46
N ALA A 304 -3.02 -30.10 -40.96
CA ALA A 304 -3.32 -30.49 -42.34
C ALA A 304 -4.69 -29.94 -42.73
N GLY A 305 -4.75 -29.02 -43.71
CA GLY A 305 -5.99 -28.31 -44.05
C GLY A 305 -6.74 -28.92 -45.24
N THR A 306 -8.08 -28.77 -45.24
CA THR A 306 -8.88 -28.66 -46.48
C THR A 306 -10.15 -27.84 -46.22
N SER A 307 -10.66 -27.18 -47.26
CA SER A 307 -11.78 -26.23 -47.19
C SER A 307 -13.15 -26.86 -47.51
N SER A 308 -14.21 -26.49 -46.77
CA SER A 308 -15.50 -26.05 -47.37
C SER A 308 -16.58 -25.64 -46.34
N SER A 309 -17.01 -24.37 -46.43
CA SER A 309 -18.38 -23.83 -46.31
C SER A 309 -19.50 -24.52 -45.48
N SER A 310 -20.23 -23.63 -44.78
CA SER A 310 -21.71 -23.49 -44.69
C SER A 310 -22.56 -24.32 -43.71
N SER A 311 -23.06 -23.59 -42.69
CA SER A 311 -24.49 -23.38 -42.35
C SER A 311 -25.33 -24.45 -41.63
N SER A 312 -25.75 -24.05 -40.42
CA SER A 312 -27.14 -24.01 -39.89
C SER A 312 -27.93 -25.28 -39.50
N SER A 313 -28.46 -25.19 -38.27
CA SER A 313 -29.77 -25.67 -37.78
C SER A 313 -29.96 -27.11 -37.26
N GLU A 314 -30.42 -27.13 -36.00
CA GLU A 314 -31.32 -28.05 -35.27
C GLU A 314 -31.83 -29.36 -35.93
N VAL A 315 -31.94 -30.43 -35.12
CA VAL A 315 -33.23 -31.08 -34.73
C VAL A 315 -33.01 -32.21 -33.70
N LYS A 316 -34.08 -32.61 -32.98
CA LYS A 316 -34.08 -33.50 -31.80
C LYS A 316 -34.26 -35.01 -32.09
N GLN A 317 -33.82 -35.81 -31.10
CA GLN A 317 -34.46 -37.03 -30.56
C GLN A 317 -34.28 -38.44 -31.18
N SER A 318 -33.54 -39.26 -30.42
CA SER A 318 -33.92 -40.58 -29.85
C SER A 318 -33.88 -41.90 -30.65
N SER A 319 -33.24 -42.90 -30.02
CA SER A 319 -33.50 -44.37 -30.05
C SER A 319 -33.30 -45.17 -31.36
N SER A 320 -32.78 -46.40 -31.35
CA SER A 320 -32.18 -47.19 -30.24
C SER A 320 -31.42 -48.45 -30.72
N SER A 321 -30.36 -48.79 -29.98
CA SER A 321 -29.91 -50.15 -29.64
C SER A 321 -29.58 -51.20 -30.73
N SER A 322 -28.34 -51.71 -30.67
CA SER A 322 -28.07 -53.16 -30.65
C SER A 322 -26.75 -53.41 -29.90
N SER A 323 -26.75 -54.37 -28.98
CA SER A 323 -25.64 -54.68 -28.07
C SER A 323 -25.18 -56.13 -28.20
N VAL A 324 -23.96 -56.41 -27.76
CA VAL A 324 -23.44 -57.78 -27.56
C VAL A 324 -22.82 -57.84 -26.16
N ILE A 325 -23.26 -58.81 -25.37
CA ILE A 325 -22.79 -59.04 -23.99
C ILE A 325 -22.01 -60.35 -23.93
N LEU A 326 -20.89 -60.33 -23.18
CA LEU A 326 -20.39 -61.50 -22.45
C LEU A 326 -20.03 -61.05 -21.03
N SER A 327 -20.16 -61.97 -20.07
CA SER A 327 -20.51 -61.62 -18.68
C SER A 327 -19.76 -62.42 -17.62
N SER A 328 -19.50 -61.80 -16.46
CA SER A 328 -19.43 -62.52 -15.18
C SER A 328 -19.67 -61.60 -13.97
N SER A 329 -20.65 -61.99 -13.14
CA SER A 329 -20.87 -61.65 -11.72
C SER A 329 -20.95 -60.18 -11.27
N GLU A 330 -22.17 -59.86 -10.80
CA GLU A 330 -22.58 -59.00 -9.67
C GLU A 330 -21.51 -58.85 -8.54
N GLU A 331 -21.53 -57.80 -7.69
CA GLU A 331 -22.68 -57.02 -7.17
C GLU A 331 -22.55 -55.49 -7.33
N SER A 332 -23.60 -54.76 -6.93
CA SER A 332 -23.72 -53.30 -7.03
C SER A 332 -23.39 -52.58 -5.70
N SER A 333 -22.59 -51.51 -5.78
CA SER A 333 -22.59 -50.42 -4.80
C SER A 333 -22.62 -49.07 -5.53
N ASN A 334 -23.36 -48.10 -5.00
CA ASN A 334 -23.46 -46.76 -5.60
C ASN A 334 -22.19 -45.96 -5.27
N ASN A 335 -21.42 -45.53 -6.28
CA ASN A 335 -20.24 -44.70 -6.05
C ASN A 335 -20.66 -43.24 -5.76
N THR A 336 -21.05 -42.98 -4.52
CA THR A 336 -21.61 -41.68 -4.08
C THR A 336 -20.58 -40.54 -4.02
N LYS A 337 -19.28 -40.85 -4.06
CA LYS A 337 -18.15 -39.90 -4.08
C LYS A 337 -18.20 -38.90 -5.25
N GLU A 338 -18.71 -39.31 -6.41
CA GLU A 338 -18.76 -38.47 -7.63
C GLU A 338 -19.77 -37.31 -7.57
N SER A 339 -20.49 -37.12 -6.45
CA SER A 339 -21.61 -36.16 -6.35
C SER A 339 -21.26 -34.76 -5.84
N TYR A 340 -20.05 -34.57 -5.26
CA TYR A 340 -19.62 -33.29 -4.69
C TYR A 340 -18.31 -32.73 -5.28
N LEU A 341 -17.62 -33.52 -6.11
CA LEU A 341 -16.47 -33.09 -6.89
C LEU A 341 -16.92 -32.19 -8.04
N ASN A 342 -16.15 -31.17 -8.39
CA ASN A 342 -16.42 -30.31 -9.54
C ASN A 342 -16.21 -31.07 -10.88
N PRO A 343 -17.25 -31.32 -11.69
CA PRO A 343 -17.13 -32.13 -12.91
C PRO A 343 -16.29 -31.47 -14.02
N GLU A 344 -16.01 -30.17 -13.92
CA GLU A 344 -15.20 -29.43 -14.88
C GLU A 344 -13.68 -29.53 -14.60
N ILE A 345 -13.27 -30.20 -13.51
CA ILE A 345 -11.86 -30.38 -13.12
C ILE A 345 -11.35 -31.77 -13.53
N GLU A 346 -10.20 -31.83 -14.21
CA GLU A 346 -9.49 -33.08 -14.46
C GLU A 346 -8.72 -33.53 -13.20
N TYR A 347 -9.31 -34.47 -12.46
CA TYR A 347 -8.68 -35.06 -11.27
C TYR A 347 -7.68 -36.16 -11.63
N GLY A 348 -6.50 -36.10 -10.98
CA GLY A 348 -5.62 -37.24 -10.83
C GLY A 348 -6.19 -38.29 -9.88
N GLU A 349 -5.47 -39.41 -9.74
CA GLU A 349 -5.84 -40.50 -8.83
C GLU A 349 -4.68 -40.94 -7.95
N LEU A 350 -4.99 -41.35 -6.73
CA LEU A 350 -4.11 -42.02 -5.79
C LEU A 350 -4.76 -43.32 -5.34
N THR A 351 -4.09 -44.45 -5.55
CA THR A 351 -4.44 -45.71 -4.86
C THR A 351 -3.64 -45.82 -3.57
N ASP A 352 -4.31 -45.84 -2.43
CA ASP A 352 -3.69 -46.21 -1.16
C ASP A 352 -3.41 -47.72 -1.16
N THR A 353 -2.13 -48.08 -1.08
CA THR A 353 -1.69 -49.49 -1.15
C THR A 353 -1.96 -50.28 0.12
N ARG A 354 -2.44 -49.63 1.20
CA ARG A 354 -2.68 -50.25 2.51
C ARG A 354 -4.08 -50.89 2.61
N ASP A 355 -5.09 -50.25 2.02
CA ASP A 355 -6.49 -50.71 2.02
C ASP A 355 -7.08 -50.89 0.60
N GLY A 356 -6.43 -50.37 -0.44
CA GLY A 356 -6.88 -50.41 -1.83
C GLY A 356 -7.86 -49.28 -2.22
N GLN A 357 -8.10 -48.30 -1.34
CA GLN A 357 -8.94 -47.15 -1.64
C GLN A 357 -8.33 -46.30 -2.77
N VAL A 358 -9.18 -45.80 -3.66
CA VAL A 358 -8.81 -44.78 -4.64
C VAL A 358 -9.38 -43.43 -4.18
N TYR A 359 -8.52 -42.42 -4.22
CA TYR A 359 -8.83 -41.03 -3.90
C TYR A 359 -8.52 -40.15 -5.13
N LYS A 360 -9.41 -39.20 -5.44
CA LYS A 360 -9.13 -38.14 -6.40
C LYS A 360 -8.11 -37.13 -5.86
N THR A 361 -7.30 -36.59 -6.75
CA THR A 361 -6.22 -35.64 -6.44
C THR A 361 -6.21 -34.49 -7.45
N VAL A 362 -5.66 -33.34 -7.05
CA VAL A 362 -5.64 -32.12 -7.89
C VAL A 362 -4.34 -31.35 -7.68
N LYS A 363 -3.83 -30.66 -8.72
CA LYS A 363 -2.69 -29.74 -8.58
C LYS A 363 -3.20 -28.30 -8.41
N ILE A 364 -2.80 -27.63 -7.33
CA ILE A 364 -3.15 -26.25 -7.03
C ILE A 364 -1.84 -25.48 -6.79
N GLY A 365 -1.57 -24.48 -7.62
CA GLY A 365 -0.22 -23.90 -7.72
C GLY A 365 0.79 -24.99 -8.10
N ASP A 366 1.81 -25.20 -7.28
CA ASP A 366 2.79 -26.29 -7.43
C ASP A 366 2.57 -27.51 -6.52
N GLN A 367 1.57 -27.48 -5.65
CA GLN A 367 1.25 -28.57 -4.75
C GLN A 367 0.23 -29.54 -5.37
N VAL A 368 0.33 -30.83 -5.05
CA VAL A 368 -0.70 -31.82 -5.40
C VAL A 368 -1.40 -32.28 -4.12
N TRP A 369 -2.70 -32.01 -4.05
CA TRP A 369 -3.55 -32.25 -2.89
C TRP A 369 -4.51 -33.41 -3.13
N MET A 370 -4.96 -34.09 -2.07
CA MET A 370 -6.17 -34.91 -2.13
C MET A 370 -7.39 -33.99 -2.33
N ALA A 371 -8.27 -34.34 -3.28
CA ALA A 371 -9.58 -33.72 -3.48
C ALA A 371 -10.67 -34.35 -2.59
N GLU A 372 -10.43 -35.56 -2.09
CA GLU A 372 -11.30 -36.25 -1.14
C GLU A 372 -10.71 -36.25 0.28
N ASN A 373 -11.57 -36.41 1.28
CA ASN A 373 -11.14 -36.65 2.66
C ASN A 373 -10.63 -38.09 2.82
N LEU A 374 -9.59 -38.30 3.63
CA LEU A 374 -9.01 -39.63 3.85
C LEU A 374 -10.02 -40.58 4.55
N ASN A 375 -10.04 -41.86 4.15
CA ASN A 375 -10.94 -42.89 4.66
C ASN A 375 -10.20 -44.20 5.06
N TYR A 376 -8.94 -44.07 5.49
CA TYR A 376 -8.12 -45.19 5.96
C TYR A 376 -8.48 -45.60 7.40
N GLU A 377 -8.70 -46.88 7.66
CA GLU A 377 -9.05 -47.40 8.99
C GLU A 377 -7.80 -47.77 9.80
N ASN A 378 -7.45 -46.94 10.80
CA ASN A 378 -6.32 -47.20 11.71
C ASN A 378 -6.73 -47.93 13.03
N GLY A 379 -8.03 -48.17 13.24
CA GLY A 379 -8.58 -48.78 14.45
C GLY A 379 -9.05 -47.80 15.55
N ASN A 380 -8.68 -46.52 15.47
CA ASN A 380 -9.11 -45.43 16.35
C ASN A 380 -10.04 -44.42 15.63
N SER A 381 -9.93 -44.33 14.31
CA SER A 381 -10.68 -43.44 13.41
C SER A 381 -12.19 -43.59 13.57
N LEU A 382 -12.93 -42.47 13.57
CA LEU A 382 -14.37 -42.45 13.79
C LEU A 382 -15.14 -42.30 12.47
N CYS A 383 -16.30 -42.96 12.40
CA CYS A 383 -17.35 -42.70 11.42
C CYS A 383 -18.49 -41.91 12.07
N TYR A 384 -19.18 -41.06 11.31
CA TYR A 384 -20.35 -40.35 11.82
C TYR A 384 -21.43 -41.36 12.26
N SER A 385 -21.89 -41.22 13.51
CA SER A 385 -22.88 -42.12 14.12
C SER A 385 -22.53 -43.62 14.04
N ASP A 386 -21.23 -43.95 13.99
CA ASP A 386 -20.70 -45.31 13.78
C ASP A 386 -21.13 -45.97 12.45
N ASP A 387 -21.63 -45.20 11.48
CA ASP A 387 -22.10 -45.71 10.18
C ASP A 387 -20.98 -45.70 9.12
N THR A 388 -20.59 -46.89 8.67
CA THR A 388 -19.55 -47.09 7.65
C THR A 388 -19.93 -46.54 6.27
N THR A 389 -21.22 -46.34 5.99
CA THR A 389 -21.68 -45.72 4.73
C THR A 389 -21.45 -44.21 4.73
N GLU A 390 -21.44 -43.54 5.88
CA GLU A 390 -21.09 -42.12 5.97
C GLU A 390 -19.59 -41.90 5.81
N CYS A 391 -18.77 -42.77 6.42
CA CYS A 391 -17.33 -42.84 6.15
C CYS A 391 -17.03 -43.00 4.65
N SER A 392 -17.82 -43.81 3.94
CA SER A 392 -17.65 -44.04 2.50
C SER A 392 -17.95 -42.83 1.61
N LYS A 393 -18.74 -41.86 2.09
CA LYS A 393 -19.04 -40.58 1.40
C LYS A 393 -18.03 -39.49 1.75
N SER A 394 -17.78 -39.34 3.05
CA SER A 394 -17.28 -38.10 3.66
C SER A 394 -15.87 -38.20 4.24
N GLY A 395 -15.27 -39.40 4.20
CA GLY A 395 -14.02 -39.70 4.89
C GLY A 395 -14.21 -40.06 6.36
N ARG A 396 -13.09 -40.35 7.03
CA ARG A 396 -13.00 -40.64 8.47
C ARG A 396 -12.55 -39.41 9.24
N LEU A 397 -12.95 -39.37 10.52
CA LEU A 397 -12.40 -38.41 11.47
C LEU A 397 -11.26 -39.05 12.27
N TYR A 398 -10.23 -38.27 12.54
CA TYR A 398 -9.02 -38.71 13.25
C TYR A 398 -8.72 -37.75 14.40
N ILE A 399 -8.25 -38.27 15.53
CA ILE A 399 -7.60 -37.44 16.56
C ILE A 399 -6.22 -37.00 16.05
N TRP A 400 -5.67 -35.90 16.58
CA TRP A 400 -4.44 -35.35 16.01
C TRP A 400 -3.23 -36.29 16.10
N ASP A 401 -3.15 -37.09 17.18
CA ASP A 401 -2.07 -38.06 17.33
C ASP A 401 -2.09 -39.16 16.27
N ASP A 402 -3.27 -39.58 15.83
CA ASP A 402 -3.43 -40.50 14.70
C ASP A 402 -3.14 -39.79 13.36
N ALA A 403 -3.60 -38.54 13.22
CA ALA A 403 -3.59 -37.80 11.96
C ALA A 403 -2.19 -37.61 11.36
N LYS A 404 -1.14 -37.57 12.18
CA LYS A 404 0.26 -37.44 11.72
C LYS A 404 0.72 -38.61 10.86
N ASP A 405 0.37 -39.83 11.26
CA ASP A 405 0.89 -41.07 10.66
C ASP A 405 -0.10 -41.75 9.70
N VAL A 406 -1.28 -41.13 9.48
CA VAL A 406 -2.38 -41.77 8.77
C VAL A 406 -2.32 -41.63 7.24
N CYS A 407 -1.57 -40.68 6.69
CA CYS A 407 -1.43 -40.50 5.25
C CYS A 407 -0.67 -41.68 4.57
N PRO A 408 -0.97 -42.01 3.29
CA PRO A 408 -0.30 -43.09 2.57
C PRO A 408 1.14 -42.73 2.18
N SER A 409 1.98 -43.73 1.88
CA SER A 409 3.39 -43.49 1.51
C SER A 409 3.50 -42.61 0.24
N GLY A 410 4.37 -41.59 0.28
CA GLY A 410 4.43 -40.54 -0.74
C GLY A 410 3.43 -39.39 -0.55
N TRP A 411 2.75 -39.36 0.61
CA TRP A 411 1.85 -38.30 1.05
C TRP A 411 2.01 -38.06 2.56
N HIS A 412 1.72 -36.84 3.03
CA HIS A 412 1.77 -36.50 4.45
C HIS A 412 0.65 -35.55 4.89
N LEU A 413 0.51 -35.38 6.20
CA LEU A 413 -0.44 -34.43 6.79
C LEU A 413 0.14 -33.00 6.65
N PRO A 414 -0.54 -32.09 5.93
CA PRO A 414 0.02 -30.77 5.57
C PRO A 414 0.29 -29.89 6.79
N ASP A 415 1.38 -29.11 6.75
CA ASP A 415 1.68 -28.08 7.75
C ASP A 415 1.07 -26.70 7.40
N LEU A 416 1.17 -25.73 8.31
CA LEU A 416 0.65 -24.37 8.07
C LEU A 416 1.27 -23.66 6.86
N LEU A 417 2.55 -23.91 6.54
CA LEU A 417 3.21 -23.30 5.38
C LEU A 417 2.68 -23.91 4.08
N GLU A 418 2.43 -25.22 4.06
CA GLU A 418 1.79 -25.88 2.92
C GLU A 418 0.37 -25.36 2.70
N TRP A 419 -0.40 -25.09 3.76
CA TRP A 419 -1.69 -24.41 3.65
C TRP A 419 -1.57 -22.95 3.16
N ASP A 420 -0.56 -22.19 3.59
CA ASP A 420 -0.35 -20.80 3.15
C ASP A 420 0.12 -20.71 1.68
N VAL A 421 0.85 -21.72 1.17
CA VAL A 421 1.13 -21.88 -0.27
C VAL A 421 -0.15 -22.16 -1.06
N LEU A 422 -1.03 -23.03 -0.56
CA LEU A 422 -2.35 -23.26 -1.16
C LEU A 422 -3.17 -21.96 -1.24
N TYR A 423 -3.20 -21.16 -0.18
CA TYR A 423 -3.91 -19.87 -0.20
C TYR A 423 -3.31 -18.89 -1.21
N SER A 424 -1.97 -18.81 -1.26
CA SER A 424 -1.25 -17.97 -2.21
C SER A 424 -1.53 -18.33 -3.67
N ALA A 425 -1.80 -19.60 -3.97
CA ALA A 425 -2.20 -20.07 -5.30
C ALA A 425 -3.68 -19.83 -5.64
N VAL A 426 -4.52 -19.52 -4.64
CA VAL A 426 -6.00 -19.44 -4.75
C VAL A 426 -6.51 -17.99 -4.70
N GLY A 427 -5.68 -17.03 -4.29
CA GLY A 427 -5.96 -15.60 -4.31
C GLY A 427 -6.07 -14.97 -2.92
N SER A 428 -6.82 -13.86 -2.80
CA SER A 428 -6.90 -13.14 -1.53
C SER A 428 -7.61 -13.95 -0.44
N ARG A 429 -7.14 -13.84 0.82
CA ARG A 429 -7.75 -14.51 2.00
C ARG A 429 -9.25 -14.21 2.23
N LYS A 430 -9.83 -13.24 1.52
CA LYS A 430 -11.27 -12.89 1.60
C LYS A 430 -12.18 -13.82 0.79
N GLU A 431 -11.64 -14.58 -0.18
CA GLU A 431 -12.44 -15.46 -1.06
C GLU A 431 -11.96 -16.91 -1.10
N THR A 432 -10.85 -17.23 -0.42
CA THR A 432 -10.20 -18.55 -0.44
C THR A 432 -11.10 -19.72 -0.03
N ALA A 433 -12.00 -19.54 0.95
CA ALA A 433 -12.94 -20.60 1.30
C ALA A 433 -13.99 -20.80 0.21
N ARG A 434 -14.50 -19.72 -0.42
CA ARG A 434 -15.46 -19.82 -1.53
C ARG A 434 -14.91 -20.61 -2.72
N ASN A 435 -13.62 -20.43 -3.00
CA ASN A 435 -12.95 -21.08 -4.13
C ASN A 435 -12.56 -22.55 -3.87
N LEU A 436 -12.59 -23.02 -2.62
CA LEU A 436 -12.18 -24.38 -2.22
C LEU A 436 -13.30 -25.21 -1.55
N LYS A 437 -14.40 -24.59 -1.08
CA LYS A 437 -15.64 -25.27 -0.68
C LYS A 437 -16.23 -26.02 -1.87
N SER A 438 -16.76 -27.22 -1.64
CA SER A 438 -17.48 -28.01 -2.65
C SER A 438 -18.69 -27.27 -3.23
N THR A 439 -19.03 -27.59 -4.48
CA THR A 439 -20.18 -26.99 -5.20
C THR A 439 -21.55 -27.38 -4.63
N SER A 440 -21.59 -28.42 -3.79
CA SER A 440 -22.79 -28.92 -3.12
C SER A 440 -22.49 -29.37 -1.68
N GLY A 441 -23.56 -29.58 -0.89
CA GLY A 441 -23.52 -30.08 0.48
C GLY A 441 -23.67 -29.02 1.57
N TRP A 442 -23.33 -27.75 1.30
CA TRP A 442 -23.39 -26.68 2.29
C TRP A 442 -24.81 -26.13 2.47
N THR A 443 -25.18 -25.88 3.72
CA THR A 443 -26.49 -25.32 4.09
C THR A 443 -26.52 -23.79 3.96
N GLU A 444 -27.73 -23.20 4.03
CA GLU A 444 -27.99 -21.75 3.88
C GLU A 444 -27.41 -21.10 2.60
N ASN A 445 -27.23 -21.89 1.54
CA ASN A 445 -26.57 -21.53 0.28
C ASN A 445 -25.04 -21.29 0.36
N GLY A 446 -24.38 -21.71 1.45
CA GLY A 446 -22.94 -21.52 1.67
C GLY A 446 -21.99 -22.33 0.79
N ASN A 447 -22.47 -22.91 -0.33
CA ASN A 447 -21.66 -23.71 -1.25
C ASN A 447 -20.53 -22.88 -1.86
N GLY A 448 -19.41 -23.53 -2.15
CA GLY A 448 -18.34 -22.90 -2.92
C GLY A 448 -18.57 -22.98 -4.42
N VAL A 449 -17.61 -22.44 -5.16
CA VAL A 449 -17.49 -22.62 -6.62
C VAL A 449 -16.52 -23.75 -6.98
N ASP A 450 -15.75 -24.25 -6.01
CA ASP A 450 -14.72 -25.28 -6.16
C ASP A 450 -13.81 -25.10 -7.41
N ALA A 451 -13.37 -23.85 -7.62
CA ALA A 451 -12.65 -23.42 -8.83
C ALA A 451 -11.29 -24.11 -9.02
N TYR A 452 -10.77 -24.76 -7.97
CA TYR A 452 -9.49 -25.45 -7.94
C TYR A 452 -9.61 -26.95 -7.65
N GLY A 453 -10.83 -27.52 -7.66
CA GLY A 453 -11.08 -28.94 -7.41
C GLY A 453 -10.61 -29.44 -6.03
N PHE A 454 -10.60 -28.57 -5.03
CA PHE A 454 -10.27 -28.97 -3.67
C PHE A 454 -11.45 -29.65 -2.98
N SER A 455 -12.68 -29.39 -3.41
CA SER A 455 -13.88 -30.13 -3.01
C SER A 455 -14.05 -30.27 -1.49
N ALA A 456 -13.85 -29.19 -0.71
CA ALA A 456 -14.06 -29.23 0.74
C ALA A 456 -15.56 -29.39 1.05
N LEU A 457 -15.95 -30.64 1.30
CA LEU A 457 -17.29 -31.08 1.70
C LEU A 457 -17.57 -30.71 3.18
N PRO A 458 -18.77 -30.24 3.55
CA PRO A 458 -19.09 -29.84 4.92
C PRO A 458 -19.43 -31.04 5.81
N VAL A 459 -18.39 -31.56 6.45
CA VAL A 459 -18.43 -32.78 7.25
C VAL A 459 -18.49 -32.50 8.75
N VAL A 460 -19.13 -33.43 9.47
CA VAL A 460 -19.22 -33.41 10.94
C VAL A 460 -17.83 -33.45 11.60
N PHE A 461 -17.73 -32.93 12.82
CA PHE A 461 -16.60 -33.16 13.72
C PHE A 461 -17.05 -33.77 15.05
N TRP A 462 -16.12 -34.36 15.80
CA TRP A 462 -16.38 -34.95 17.12
C TRP A 462 -15.59 -34.21 18.22
N ASP A 463 -16.28 -33.79 19.29
CA ASP A 463 -15.71 -32.90 20.31
C ASP A 463 -15.00 -33.60 21.48
N GLY A 464 -14.91 -34.93 21.46
CA GLY A 464 -14.54 -35.74 22.62
C GLY A 464 -15.73 -36.38 23.34
N SER A 465 -16.97 -36.04 22.95
CA SER A 465 -18.20 -36.55 23.55
C SER A 465 -19.35 -36.79 22.55
N GLN A 466 -19.55 -35.91 21.57
CA GLN A 466 -20.64 -35.95 20.59
C GLN A 466 -20.19 -35.43 19.21
N PHE A 467 -20.97 -35.74 18.18
CA PHE A 467 -20.81 -35.20 16.84
C PHE A 467 -21.58 -33.88 16.67
N PHE A 468 -20.98 -32.91 15.97
CA PHE A 468 -21.60 -31.63 15.61
C PHE A 468 -22.07 -31.62 14.15
N THR A 469 -22.97 -30.69 13.81
CA THR A 469 -23.88 -30.81 12.67
C THR A 469 -23.22 -30.76 11.28
N GLU A 470 -23.66 -31.69 10.43
CA GLU A 470 -23.38 -31.78 9.00
C GLU A 470 -23.84 -30.52 8.24
N GLY A 471 -23.16 -30.16 7.16
CA GLY A 471 -23.59 -29.09 6.26
C GLY A 471 -23.24 -27.65 6.67
N SER A 472 -22.60 -27.43 7.83
CA SER A 472 -22.26 -26.09 8.34
C SER A 472 -20.76 -25.77 8.43
N TYR A 473 -19.93 -26.80 8.58
CA TYR A 473 -18.49 -26.68 8.80
C TYR A 473 -17.73 -27.75 8.01
N SER A 474 -16.45 -27.49 7.70
CA SER A 474 -15.46 -28.54 7.44
C SER A 474 -14.18 -28.19 8.16
N MET A 475 -13.63 -29.15 8.91
CA MET A 475 -12.39 -28.96 9.69
C MET A 475 -11.32 -29.95 9.23
N PHE A 476 -10.10 -29.45 9.04
CA PHE A 476 -8.94 -30.24 8.65
C PHE A 476 -7.82 -30.10 9.68
N TRP A 477 -7.20 -31.22 10.06
CA TRP A 477 -5.96 -31.18 10.83
C TRP A 477 -4.79 -30.66 10.01
N THR A 478 -3.85 -30.00 10.67
CA THR A 478 -2.48 -29.77 10.19
C THR A 478 -1.50 -30.60 11.01
N SER A 479 -0.30 -30.84 10.49
CA SER A 479 0.80 -31.46 11.26
C SER A 479 1.44 -30.49 12.27
N THR A 480 1.06 -29.22 12.29
CA THR A 480 1.61 -28.20 13.19
C THR A 480 0.99 -28.28 14.59
N GLU A 481 1.81 -28.55 15.60
CA GLU A 481 1.41 -28.52 17.01
C GLU A 481 1.28 -27.06 17.50
N TRP A 482 0.25 -26.75 18.30
CA TRP A 482 0.13 -25.47 19.00
C TRP A 482 0.75 -25.57 20.41
N ASN A 483 0.39 -26.61 21.17
CA ASN A 483 1.01 -26.97 22.45
C ASN A 483 0.69 -28.43 22.82
N ALA A 484 1.15 -28.88 23.99
CA ALA A 484 0.97 -30.25 24.47
C ALA A 484 -0.48 -30.79 24.37
N ASP A 485 -1.50 -29.96 24.56
CA ASP A 485 -2.93 -30.33 24.51
C ASP A 485 -3.63 -30.00 23.17
N ASN A 486 -3.06 -29.13 22.32
CA ASN A 486 -3.75 -28.55 21.15
C ASN A 486 -2.87 -28.55 19.89
N ALA A 487 -3.49 -28.68 18.71
CA ALA A 487 -2.83 -28.56 17.41
C ALA A 487 -3.59 -27.60 16.49
N TYR A 488 -2.92 -27.12 15.44
CA TYR A 488 -3.56 -26.21 14.49
C TYR A 488 -4.54 -26.96 13.57
N MET A 489 -5.73 -26.38 13.39
CA MET A 489 -6.74 -26.81 12.42
C MET A 489 -6.99 -25.71 11.38
N GLN A 490 -7.56 -26.11 10.24
CA GLN A 490 -8.20 -25.19 9.29
C GLN A 490 -9.71 -25.39 9.35
N GLU A 491 -10.46 -24.29 9.48
CA GLU A 491 -11.92 -24.28 9.53
C GLU A 491 -12.51 -23.55 8.32
N PHE A 492 -13.36 -24.27 7.58
CA PHE A 492 -14.26 -23.72 6.58
C PHE A 492 -15.65 -23.58 7.20
N TYR A 493 -16.24 -22.39 7.14
CA TYR A 493 -17.58 -22.11 7.65
C TYR A 493 -18.53 -21.72 6.50
N MET A 494 -19.78 -22.21 6.57
CA MET A 494 -20.81 -22.01 5.54
C MET A 494 -21.01 -20.55 5.11
N LEU A 495 -21.10 -19.61 6.07
CA LEU A 495 -21.31 -18.17 5.80
C LEU A 495 -20.00 -17.37 5.65
N SER A 496 -18.85 -18.03 5.57
CA SER A 496 -17.56 -17.35 5.36
C SER A 496 -16.91 -17.76 4.04
N ASP A 497 -16.36 -16.76 3.37
CA ASP A 497 -15.52 -16.91 2.18
C ASP A 497 -14.02 -16.82 2.53
N SER A 498 -13.69 -16.62 3.82
CA SER A 498 -12.35 -16.79 4.41
C SER A 498 -12.22 -18.12 5.16
N ILE A 499 -11.04 -18.74 5.08
CA ILE A 499 -10.67 -19.90 5.92
C ILE A 499 -10.15 -19.37 7.26
N GLN A 500 -10.65 -19.89 8.37
CA GLN A 500 -10.12 -19.61 9.71
C GLN A 500 -9.08 -20.66 10.10
N ASN A 501 -8.13 -20.28 10.95
CA ASN A 501 -7.19 -21.21 11.57
C ASN A 501 -7.07 -20.93 13.07
N GLY A 502 -6.66 -21.95 13.83
CA GLY A 502 -6.44 -21.80 15.28
C GLY A 502 -6.18 -23.11 15.98
N PRO A 503 -6.08 -23.10 17.32
CA PRO A 503 -5.88 -24.30 18.13
C PRO A 503 -7.16 -25.10 18.34
N LEU A 504 -7.11 -26.40 18.03
CA LEU A 504 -8.13 -27.37 18.44
C LEU A 504 -7.50 -28.38 19.44
N PRO A 505 -8.20 -28.77 20.51
CA PRO A 505 -7.73 -29.82 21.40
C PRO A 505 -7.46 -31.13 20.64
N LYS A 506 -6.28 -31.72 20.80
CA LYS A 506 -5.81 -32.93 20.07
C LYS A 506 -6.72 -34.16 20.20
N LYS A 507 -7.61 -34.14 21.21
CA LYS A 507 -8.59 -35.18 21.56
C LYS A 507 -9.91 -35.07 20.78
N MET A 508 -10.17 -33.94 20.12
CA MET A 508 -11.25 -33.83 19.13
C MET A 508 -10.88 -34.60 17.87
N ALA A 509 -11.86 -35.02 17.07
CA ALA A 509 -11.61 -35.66 15.78
C ALA A 509 -12.21 -34.85 14.63
N VAL A 510 -11.36 -34.54 13.65
CA VAL A 510 -11.71 -33.82 12.41
C VAL A 510 -11.14 -34.56 11.20
N SER A 511 -11.39 -34.07 9.98
CA SER A 511 -10.94 -34.74 8.76
C SER A 511 -9.43 -34.58 8.51
N VAL A 512 -8.87 -35.54 7.76
CA VAL A 512 -7.51 -35.48 7.22
C VAL A 512 -7.58 -35.41 5.70
N ARG A 513 -6.70 -34.59 5.12
CA ARG A 513 -6.56 -34.37 3.69
C ARG A 513 -5.07 -34.22 3.39
N CYS A 514 -4.49 -35.22 2.75
CA CYS A 514 -3.04 -35.30 2.57
C CYS A 514 -2.56 -34.49 1.36
N ILE A 515 -1.30 -34.08 1.40
CA ILE A 515 -0.56 -33.47 0.29
C ILE A 515 0.51 -34.44 -0.21
N MET A 516 0.83 -34.42 -1.51
CA MET A 516 1.81 -35.32 -2.13
C MET A 516 3.23 -34.85 -1.82
N GLY A 517 4.05 -35.74 -1.26
CA GLY A 517 5.42 -35.47 -0.88
C GLY A 517 6.03 -36.66 -0.14
N ASP A 518 7.36 -36.74 -0.10
CA ASP A 518 8.09 -37.87 0.51
C ASP A 518 7.87 -38.05 2.03
N GLY A 519 7.02 -37.24 2.68
CA GLY A 519 6.80 -37.26 4.13
C GLY A 519 8.05 -36.90 4.95
N LYS A 520 9.03 -36.24 4.31
CA LYS A 520 10.33 -35.93 4.92
C LYS A 520 10.23 -34.70 5.82
N ALA A 521 9.97 -34.97 7.10
CA ALA A 521 10.78 -34.32 8.13
C ALA A 521 12.27 -34.44 7.73
N VAL A 522 13.02 -33.33 7.80
CA VAL A 522 14.37 -33.23 7.23
C VAL A 522 15.40 -33.88 8.17
N ASP A 523 15.35 -35.22 8.26
CA ASP A 523 16.20 -36.02 9.15
C ASP A 523 17.56 -36.32 8.49
N VAL A 524 18.53 -35.43 8.75
CA VAL A 524 19.89 -35.54 8.19
C VAL A 524 20.77 -36.39 9.10
N SER A 525 20.77 -37.71 8.85
CA SER A 525 21.83 -38.60 9.31
C SER A 525 22.46 -39.36 8.12
N SER A 526 23.74 -39.73 8.13
CA SER A 526 24.64 -39.89 9.28
C SER A 526 26.13 -39.71 8.93
N SER A 527 26.94 -39.36 9.93
CA SER A 527 28.31 -39.87 10.05
C SER A 527 28.64 -40.12 11.54
N SER A 528 29.54 -41.07 11.81
CA SER A 528 29.47 -41.85 13.05
C SER A 528 30.33 -41.37 14.23
N SER A 529 29.70 -41.32 15.41
CA SER A 529 30.24 -41.74 16.72
C SER A 529 31.36 -40.93 17.40
N ALA A 530 30.95 -40.07 18.34
CA ALA A 530 31.65 -39.84 19.61
C ALA A 530 30.70 -40.09 20.80
N LYS A 531 31.21 -40.18 22.03
CA LYS A 531 30.46 -40.69 23.20
C LYS A 531 29.93 -39.60 24.14
N SER A 532 28.62 -39.66 24.41
CA SER A 532 27.94 -39.43 25.69
C SER A 532 28.58 -38.50 26.75
N SER A 533 27.96 -37.35 26.96
CA SER A 533 27.69 -36.79 28.30
C SER A 533 26.42 -35.93 28.24
N SER A 534 25.56 -36.04 29.25
CA SER A 534 24.23 -35.41 29.28
C SER A 534 24.21 -34.07 30.01
N SER A 535 23.80 -33.01 29.32
CA SER A 535 23.19 -31.79 29.90
C SER A 535 22.68 -30.88 28.77
N ASP A 536 21.37 -30.65 28.77
CA ASP A 536 20.67 -29.36 28.57
C ASP A 536 21.25 -28.34 27.57
N ALA A 537 20.51 -28.04 26.48
CA ALA A 537 20.79 -26.93 25.55
C ALA A 537 19.54 -26.53 24.74
N ASP A 538 18.76 -25.55 25.23
CA ASP A 538 17.59 -24.97 24.55
C ASP A 538 17.90 -23.54 24.03
N GLY A 539 18.57 -23.42 22.88
CA GLY A 539 19.00 -22.11 22.36
C GLY A 539 19.78 -22.13 21.04
N PHE A 540 20.35 -20.99 20.65
CA PHE A 540 21.12 -20.81 19.42
C PHE A 540 22.35 -21.73 19.35
N ASP A 541 22.64 -22.30 18.18
CA ASP A 541 23.82 -23.15 17.97
C ASP A 541 25.12 -22.32 17.84
N TRP A 542 25.72 -22.01 19.00
CA TRP A 542 27.04 -21.39 19.12
C TRP A 542 28.22 -22.27 18.65
N SER A 543 27.97 -23.42 18.00
CA SER A 543 28.97 -24.19 17.24
C SER A 543 28.93 -23.96 15.72
N LEU A 544 27.94 -23.22 15.21
CA LEU A 544 27.86 -22.82 13.80
C LEU A 544 29.15 -22.15 13.33
N ALA A 545 29.75 -22.68 12.26
CA ALA A 545 30.90 -22.03 11.63
C ALA A 545 30.45 -20.72 10.96
N LYS A 546 31.24 -19.66 11.10
CA LYS A 546 30.99 -18.32 10.55
C LYS A 546 30.53 -18.34 9.08
N GLU A 547 31.31 -18.99 8.21
CA GLU A 547 31.01 -19.10 6.77
C GLU A 547 29.77 -19.96 6.45
N SER A 548 29.09 -20.55 7.45
CA SER A 548 27.97 -21.49 7.21
C SER A 548 26.59 -20.84 7.27
N TYR A 549 26.43 -19.64 7.87
CA TYR A 549 25.15 -18.93 7.90
C TYR A 549 24.99 -17.89 6.77
N LEU A 550 26.09 -17.56 6.09
CA LEU A 550 26.12 -16.73 4.88
C LEU A 550 25.58 -17.51 3.68
N ASN A 551 24.87 -16.84 2.77
CA ASN A 551 24.34 -17.44 1.55
C ASN A 551 25.46 -17.75 0.54
N PRO A 552 25.72 -19.03 0.17
CA PRO A 552 26.81 -19.38 -0.75
C PRO A 552 26.61 -18.88 -2.19
N ASP A 553 25.39 -18.50 -2.57
CA ASP A 553 25.07 -17.98 -3.90
C ASP A 553 25.36 -16.46 -4.04
N ILE A 554 25.75 -15.78 -2.95
CA ILE A 554 26.03 -14.34 -2.94
C ILE A 554 27.54 -14.07 -3.08
N ASN A 555 27.89 -13.19 -4.02
CA ASN A 555 29.25 -12.69 -4.21
C ASN A 555 29.56 -11.55 -3.23
N TYR A 556 29.97 -11.89 -2.01
CA TYR A 556 30.35 -10.94 -0.97
C TYR A 556 31.62 -10.14 -1.29
N GLY A 557 31.62 -8.85 -0.95
CA GLY A 557 32.83 -8.06 -0.74
C GLY A 557 33.41 -8.27 0.67
N GLU A 558 34.55 -7.67 0.98
CA GLU A 558 35.20 -7.78 2.30
C GLU A 558 35.73 -6.43 2.81
N ILE A 559 35.72 -6.26 4.14
CA ILE A 559 36.51 -5.24 4.85
C ILE A 559 37.37 -5.89 5.93
N THR A 560 38.64 -5.49 6.03
CA THR A 560 39.46 -5.68 7.23
C THR A 560 39.31 -4.47 8.16
N ASP A 561 38.90 -4.68 9.41
CA ASP A 561 38.97 -3.65 10.44
C ASP A 561 40.43 -3.42 10.81
N SER A 562 40.93 -2.20 10.58
CA SER A 562 42.34 -1.86 10.85
C SER A 562 42.69 -1.79 12.35
N ARG A 563 41.71 -1.86 13.24
CA ARG A 563 41.90 -1.73 14.70
C ARG A 563 42.27 -3.07 15.37
N ASP A 564 41.69 -4.18 14.91
CA ASP A 564 41.96 -5.53 15.44
C ASP A 564 42.37 -6.57 14.38
N GLY A 565 42.27 -6.24 13.09
CA GLY A 565 42.62 -7.11 11.98
C GLY A 565 41.54 -8.12 11.57
N LYS A 566 40.33 -8.06 12.13
CA LYS A 566 39.22 -8.97 11.75
C LYS A 566 38.70 -8.62 10.36
N ILE A 567 38.28 -9.64 9.62
CA ILE A 567 37.72 -9.52 8.27
C ILE A 567 36.24 -9.84 8.30
N TYR A 568 35.43 -8.96 7.72
CA TYR A 568 33.97 -9.06 7.66
C TYR A 568 33.48 -9.05 6.20
N LYS A 569 32.53 -9.92 5.86
CA LYS A 569 31.81 -9.89 4.58
C LYS A 569 30.89 -8.67 4.49
N THR A 570 30.73 -8.17 3.28
CA THR A 570 29.92 -7.00 2.94
C THR A 570 29.12 -7.24 1.66
N VAL A 571 27.99 -6.55 1.51
CA VAL A 571 27.06 -6.73 0.40
C VAL A 571 26.44 -5.39 -0.01
N LYS A 572 26.16 -5.19 -1.31
CA LYS A 572 25.38 -4.03 -1.79
C LYS A 572 23.92 -4.44 -1.98
N ILE A 573 23.01 -3.73 -1.32
CA ILE A 573 21.56 -3.94 -1.43
C ILE A 573 20.94 -2.58 -1.78
N GLY A 574 20.24 -2.50 -2.91
CA GLY A 574 19.86 -1.21 -3.50
C GLY A 574 21.08 -0.31 -3.68
N ASP A 575 21.02 0.92 -3.16
CA ASP A 575 22.12 1.89 -3.12
C ASP A 575 22.74 2.06 -1.72
N GLN A 576 22.87 0.95 -0.99
CA GLN A 576 23.60 0.89 0.28
C GLN A 576 24.56 -0.29 0.30
N THR A 577 25.71 -0.10 0.96
CA THR A 577 26.69 -1.18 1.19
C THR A 577 26.75 -1.51 2.67
N TRP A 578 26.30 -2.72 3.03
CA TRP A 578 26.12 -3.18 4.40
C TRP A 578 27.18 -4.23 4.78
N MET A 579 27.48 -4.36 6.08
CA MET A 579 28.07 -5.58 6.62
C MET A 579 27.02 -6.69 6.58
N ALA A 580 27.40 -7.85 6.04
CA ALA A 580 26.60 -9.07 6.12
C ALA A 580 26.73 -9.77 7.50
N GLU A 581 27.76 -9.38 8.25
CA GLU A 581 28.08 -9.90 9.57
C GLU A 581 27.75 -8.89 10.68
N ASN A 582 27.65 -9.40 11.90
CA ASN A 582 27.60 -8.58 13.10
C ASN A 582 29.04 -8.17 13.49
N LEU A 583 29.25 -6.92 13.88
CA LEU A 583 30.57 -6.43 14.31
C LEU A 583 31.09 -7.22 15.52
N ASN A 584 32.39 -7.48 15.56
CA ASN A 584 33.08 -8.23 16.63
C ASN A 584 34.34 -7.46 17.10
N TYR A 585 34.24 -6.14 17.30
CA TYR A 585 35.36 -5.32 17.78
C TYR A 585 35.31 -5.18 19.31
N THR A 586 36.37 -5.61 20.01
CA THR A 586 36.32 -5.86 21.47
C THR A 586 37.47 -5.23 22.28
N ASP A 587 38.28 -4.34 21.72
CA ASP A 587 39.43 -3.75 22.43
C ASP A 587 39.03 -2.59 23.35
N SER A 588 38.61 -2.94 24.57
CA SER A 588 38.30 -2.00 25.65
C SER A 588 39.51 -1.30 26.28
N ALA A 589 40.73 -1.55 25.81
CA ALA A 589 41.94 -0.81 26.20
C ALA A 589 42.23 0.36 25.25
N GLN A 590 41.87 0.25 23.96
CA GLN A 590 41.94 1.36 23.00
C GLN A 590 40.63 2.16 22.91
N THR A 591 39.46 1.51 23.09
CA THR A 591 38.14 2.15 23.04
C THR A 591 37.44 2.05 24.40
N PRO A 592 37.55 3.07 25.28
CA PRO A 592 37.12 2.96 26.68
C PRO A 592 35.62 2.78 26.90
N SER A 593 34.76 3.15 25.94
CA SER A 593 33.30 3.00 26.01
C SER A 593 32.85 1.53 26.04
N LEU A 594 33.66 0.61 25.52
CA LEU A 594 33.44 -0.83 25.61
C LEU A 594 33.57 -1.37 27.04
N LYS A 595 34.18 -0.63 27.97
CA LYS A 595 34.55 -1.13 29.29
C LYS A 595 33.33 -1.33 30.21
N GLY A 596 32.75 -2.54 30.18
CA GLY A 596 31.50 -2.88 30.86
C GLY A 596 30.24 -2.57 30.02
N GLY A 597 30.43 -2.09 28.78
CA GLY A 597 29.36 -1.90 27.78
C GLY A 597 29.42 -2.90 26.64
N MET A 598 30.23 -3.96 26.76
CA MET A 598 30.53 -4.90 25.69
C MET A 598 30.88 -6.29 26.27
N TRP A 599 30.17 -7.34 25.82
CA TRP A 599 30.42 -8.73 26.21
C TRP A 599 30.02 -9.73 25.11
N CYS A 600 30.54 -10.96 25.23
CA CYS A 600 30.18 -12.07 24.35
C CYS A 600 29.07 -12.91 25.00
N TYR A 601 28.35 -13.70 24.20
CA TYR A 601 27.37 -14.66 24.75
C TYR A 601 28.05 -15.62 25.73
N ASP A 602 27.49 -15.79 26.93
CA ASP A 602 28.06 -16.51 28.08
C ASP A 602 29.52 -16.11 28.43
N ASP A 603 29.92 -14.87 28.17
CA ASP A 603 31.31 -14.38 28.27
C ASP A 603 32.35 -15.21 27.46
N GLN A 604 31.91 -15.97 26.45
CA GLN A 604 32.79 -16.83 25.65
C GLN A 604 33.29 -16.12 24.39
N PRO A 605 34.62 -15.85 24.22
CA PRO A 605 35.14 -15.19 23.02
C PRO A 605 34.79 -15.92 21.71
N LYS A 606 34.80 -17.26 21.75
CA LYS A 606 34.38 -18.11 20.63
C LYS A 606 32.94 -17.86 20.15
N ASN A 607 32.05 -17.36 21.01
CA ASN A 607 30.67 -17.04 20.65
C ASN A 607 30.62 -15.70 19.89
N CYS A 608 31.42 -14.71 20.29
CA CYS A 608 31.59 -13.47 19.52
C CYS A 608 32.11 -13.74 18.09
N ASP A 609 32.99 -14.73 17.92
CA ASP A 609 33.52 -15.11 16.60
C ASP A 609 32.50 -15.79 15.67
N VAL A 610 31.33 -16.16 16.20
CA VAL A 610 30.17 -16.68 15.43
C VAL A 610 29.12 -15.59 15.25
N GLY A 611 28.59 -15.06 16.36
CA GLY A 611 27.40 -14.20 16.37
C GLY A 611 27.66 -12.70 16.38
N GLY A 612 28.92 -12.28 16.43
CA GLY A 612 29.30 -10.90 16.72
C GLY A 612 29.19 -10.56 18.20
N ALA A 613 29.45 -9.29 18.49
CA ALA A 613 29.60 -8.72 19.81
C ALA A 613 28.32 -7.99 20.28
N PHE A 614 27.96 -8.13 21.56
CA PHE A 614 26.82 -7.43 22.15
C PHE A 614 27.27 -6.14 22.81
N TYR A 615 26.88 -5.02 22.22
CA TYR A 615 27.17 -3.68 22.71
C TYR A 615 25.96 -3.12 23.46
N THR A 616 26.18 -2.39 24.55
CA THR A 616 25.19 -1.43 25.05
C THR A 616 25.05 -0.29 24.05
N TRP A 617 23.94 0.45 24.07
CA TRP A 617 23.77 1.57 23.13
C TRP A 617 24.88 2.63 23.30
N ALA A 618 25.32 2.86 24.55
CA ALA A 618 26.44 3.73 24.89
C ALA A 618 27.77 3.29 24.25
N ALA A 619 28.06 1.99 24.25
CA ALA A 619 29.25 1.42 23.65
C ALA A 619 29.15 1.42 22.11
N ALA A 620 27.96 1.18 21.56
CA ALA A 620 27.71 1.22 20.13
C ALA A 620 27.98 2.61 19.53
N VAL A 621 27.47 3.69 20.14
CA VAL A 621 27.71 5.07 19.65
C VAL A 621 29.09 5.63 20.03
N ASP A 622 29.94 4.83 20.69
CA ASP A 622 31.18 5.24 21.35
C ASP A 622 31.04 6.54 22.18
N SER A 623 30.16 6.51 23.18
CA SER A 623 29.78 7.71 23.94
C SER A 623 30.90 8.37 24.75
N ILE A 624 32.09 7.77 24.80
CA ILE A 624 33.30 8.37 25.41
C ILE A 624 34.12 9.12 24.35
N ALA A 625 34.13 8.69 23.08
CA ALA A 625 34.72 9.45 21.97
C ALA A 625 33.87 10.67 21.55
N LEU A 626 32.64 10.79 22.06
CA LEU A 626 31.77 11.97 21.89
C LEU A 626 31.84 12.96 23.07
N TYR A 627 32.58 12.63 24.13
CA TYR A 627 32.53 13.34 25.41
C TYR A 627 33.20 14.72 25.37
N ASP A 628 34.21 14.94 24.52
CA ASP A 628 35.03 16.15 24.48
C ASP A 628 34.53 17.23 23.49
N GLU A 629 33.71 16.90 22.49
CA GLU A 629 33.10 17.92 21.61
C GLU A 629 31.86 18.60 22.22
N ARG A 630 31.07 17.89 23.06
CA ARG A 630 29.83 18.42 23.66
C ARG A 630 29.63 18.16 25.15
N GLY A 631 30.51 17.39 25.82
CA GLY A 631 30.42 17.16 27.27
C GLY A 631 29.42 16.10 27.73
N LEU A 632 28.77 15.37 26.82
CA LEU A 632 27.79 14.34 27.17
C LEU A 632 28.43 12.95 27.25
N ILE A 633 28.26 12.27 28.39
CA ILE A 633 28.40 10.81 28.48
C ILE A 633 27.01 10.22 28.27
N CYS A 634 26.78 9.66 27.08
CA CYS A 634 25.53 9.03 26.70
C CYS A 634 25.44 7.59 27.21
N GLY A 635 24.21 7.14 27.50
CA GLY A 635 23.93 5.79 27.97
C GLY A 635 22.60 5.73 28.71
N ASP A 636 22.45 4.75 29.60
CA ASP A 636 21.23 4.57 30.38
C ASP A 636 20.94 5.76 31.32
N GLU A 637 19.66 5.93 31.65
CA GLU A 637 19.07 7.09 32.35
C GLU A 637 19.30 8.48 31.69
N LYS A 638 19.84 8.56 30.46
CA LYS A 638 20.21 9.83 29.81
C LYS A 638 19.81 9.91 28.34
N GLU A 639 19.24 11.04 27.95
CA GLU A 639 18.99 11.38 26.55
C GLU A 639 20.24 11.99 25.90
N CYS A 640 20.57 11.53 24.70
CA CYS A 640 21.60 12.10 23.84
C CYS A 640 21.06 12.30 22.42
N ARG A 641 20.82 13.56 22.05
CA ARG A 641 20.42 13.93 20.69
C ARG A 641 21.64 13.89 19.76
N VAL A 642 21.91 12.69 19.23
CA VAL A 642 22.94 12.41 18.21
C VAL A 642 22.41 12.87 16.85
N SER A 643 22.45 14.19 16.63
CA SER A 643 21.82 14.89 15.50
C SER A 643 22.56 14.76 14.15
N ALA A 644 23.40 13.74 13.98
CA ALA A 644 24.23 13.57 12.80
C ALA A 644 24.69 12.11 12.63
N LYS A 645 25.08 11.76 11.41
CA LYS A 645 25.73 10.49 11.06
C LYS A 645 26.96 10.25 11.94
N VAL A 646 26.95 9.18 12.73
CA VAL A 646 28.03 8.86 13.69
C VAL A 646 28.70 7.53 13.35
N GLN A 647 30.03 7.56 13.21
CA GLN A 647 30.86 6.36 13.07
C GLN A 647 30.59 5.40 14.24
N GLY A 648 30.62 5.92 15.47
CA GLY A 648 30.47 5.13 16.69
C GLY A 648 31.53 4.03 16.73
N ILE A 649 31.11 2.82 17.07
CA ILE A 649 32.01 1.67 17.18
C ILE A 649 32.41 1.06 15.83
N CYS A 650 31.85 1.51 14.70
CA CYS A 650 32.19 1.00 13.36
C CYS A 650 33.62 1.38 12.93
N PRO A 651 34.25 0.62 12.00
CA PRO A 651 35.57 0.96 11.47
C PRO A 651 35.53 2.23 10.61
N ASN A 652 36.69 2.87 10.40
CA ASN A 652 36.77 4.13 9.66
C ASN A 652 36.21 3.98 8.22
N GLY A 653 35.38 4.93 7.78
CA GLY A 653 34.66 4.86 6.50
C GLY A 653 33.39 3.99 6.55
N TRP A 654 32.94 3.62 7.74
CA TRP A 654 31.68 2.95 8.03
C TRP A 654 31.05 3.56 9.28
N HIS A 655 29.73 3.50 9.39
CA HIS A 655 28.98 4.16 10.44
C HIS A 655 27.86 3.30 11.01
N LEU A 656 27.35 3.71 12.17
CA LEU A 656 26.12 3.16 12.72
C LEU A 656 24.91 3.68 11.92
N PRO A 657 24.06 2.80 11.38
CA PRO A 657 22.91 3.19 10.56
C PRO A 657 21.85 3.98 11.35
N ASP A 658 21.17 4.91 10.66
CA ASP A 658 19.96 5.58 11.15
C ASP A 658 18.66 4.91 10.67
N THR A 659 17.50 5.29 11.22
CA THR A 659 16.20 4.71 10.80
C THR A 659 15.83 5.02 9.34
N THR A 660 16.36 6.06 8.72
CA THR A 660 16.20 6.37 7.28
C THR A 660 16.96 5.36 6.42
N GLU A 661 18.17 5.01 6.83
CA GLU A 661 19.01 4.02 6.15
C GLU A 661 18.42 2.62 6.27
N TRP A 662 17.85 2.26 7.43
CA TRP A 662 17.08 1.01 7.57
C TRP A 662 15.81 0.99 6.73
N ARG A 663 15.04 2.10 6.65
CA ARG A 663 13.89 2.25 5.74
C ARG A 663 14.28 2.04 4.27
N THR A 664 15.44 2.56 3.87
CA THR A 664 15.99 2.38 2.52
C THR A 664 16.29 0.92 2.20
N LEU A 665 16.94 0.20 3.11
CA LEU A 665 17.17 -1.25 2.99
C LEU A 665 15.86 -2.02 2.85
N ILE A 666 14.88 -1.74 3.73
CA ILE A 666 13.58 -2.43 3.75
C ILE A 666 12.80 -2.18 2.45
N LYS A 667 12.81 -0.95 1.92
CA LYS A 667 12.20 -0.63 0.61
C LYS A 667 12.90 -1.41 -0.52
N ALA A 668 14.24 -1.43 -0.54
CA ALA A 668 15.02 -2.08 -1.60
C ALA A 668 14.81 -3.60 -1.70
N VAL A 669 14.39 -4.26 -0.62
CA VAL A 669 14.10 -5.72 -0.60
C VAL A 669 12.59 -6.05 -0.70
N GLY A 670 11.77 -5.10 -1.15
CA GLY A 670 10.34 -5.32 -1.44
C GLY A 670 9.38 -4.96 -0.31
N GLY A 671 9.80 -4.13 0.65
CA GLY A 671 8.96 -3.61 1.73
C GLY A 671 8.88 -4.52 2.96
N ASN A 672 8.35 -3.97 4.06
CA ASN A 672 8.39 -4.60 5.38
C ASN A 672 7.90 -6.05 5.39
N SER A 673 6.81 -6.35 4.67
CA SER A 673 6.15 -7.67 4.61
C SER A 673 6.91 -8.76 3.85
N LYS A 674 7.98 -8.40 3.11
CA LYS A 674 8.90 -9.35 2.44
C LYS A 674 10.28 -9.37 3.10
N ALA A 675 10.72 -8.23 3.63
CA ALA A 675 12.03 -8.04 4.22
C ALA A 675 12.40 -9.10 5.28
N GLY A 676 11.43 -9.58 6.06
CA GLY A 676 11.66 -10.59 7.10
C GLY A 676 12.08 -11.96 6.56
N THR A 677 11.64 -12.36 5.36
CA THR A 677 12.07 -13.63 4.75
C THR A 677 13.45 -13.51 4.09
N VAL A 678 13.70 -12.38 3.43
CA VAL A 678 14.81 -12.22 2.48
C VAL A 678 16.10 -11.63 3.09
N LEU A 679 16.03 -11.07 4.30
CA LEU A 679 17.19 -10.59 5.07
C LEU A 679 17.68 -11.56 6.15
N LYS A 680 16.83 -12.49 6.60
CA LYS A 680 17.18 -13.54 7.58
C LYS A 680 18.24 -14.48 7.01
N SER A 681 19.20 -14.89 7.83
CA SER A 681 20.17 -15.94 7.50
C SER A 681 19.49 -17.29 7.19
N GLN A 682 20.12 -18.09 6.33
CA GLN A 682 19.64 -19.44 5.97
C GLN A 682 19.78 -20.47 7.10
N LYS A 683 20.47 -20.12 8.19
CA LYS A 683 20.71 -20.98 9.36
C LYS A 683 20.69 -20.18 10.66
N GLY A 684 20.45 -20.87 11.78
CA GLY A 684 20.54 -20.35 13.14
C GLY A 684 19.20 -20.06 13.82
N TRP A 685 18.08 -20.05 13.09
CA TRP A 685 16.75 -19.80 13.65
C TRP A 685 16.18 -21.11 14.22
N ASP A 686 15.82 -21.10 15.50
CA ASP A 686 15.31 -22.25 16.27
C ASP A 686 13.80 -22.45 16.02
N MET A 687 13.38 -23.71 16.05
CA MET A 687 12.01 -24.15 15.81
C MET A 687 11.23 -24.34 17.12
N ILE A 688 11.90 -24.64 18.24
CA ILE A 688 11.26 -25.17 19.45
C ILE A 688 10.39 -24.13 20.18
N LYS A 689 10.77 -22.84 20.11
CA LYS A 689 10.06 -21.73 20.77
C LYS A 689 9.10 -20.97 19.82
N ALA A 690 8.97 -21.39 18.55
CA ALA A 690 8.45 -20.54 17.46
C ALA A 690 7.25 -21.11 16.64
N SER A 691 6.66 -22.22 17.09
CA SER A 691 5.33 -22.76 16.67
C SER A 691 4.99 -22.75 15.16
N SER A 692 5.99 -22.89 14.30
CA SER A 692 5.88 -22.83 12.84
C SER A 692 7.05 -23.55 12.14
N SER A 693 6.89 -23.85 10.86
CA SER A 693 7.86 -24.61 10.05
C SER A 693 9.12 -23.79 9.71
N ASN A 694 10.27 -24.18 10.28
CA ASN A 694 11.62 -23.77 9.87
C ASN A 694 11.82 -22.24 9.70
N GLY A 695 11.88 -21.49 10.82
CA GLY A 695 11.95 -20.02 10.84
C GLY A 695 13.18 -19.32 10.25
N ASN A 696 14.03 -20.04 9.51
CA ASN A 696 15.20 -19.52 8.79
C ASN A 696 14.78 -18.70 7.55
N GLY A 697 15.67 -17.84 7.05
CA GLY A 697 15.42 -17.03 5.86
C GLY A 697 15.90 -17.66 4.56
N THR A 698 15.61 -16.98 3.44
CA THR A 698 16.23 -17.29 2.13
C THR A 698 17.59 -16.63 1.96
N ASP A 699 17.85 -15.56 2.72
CA ASP A 699 18.99 -14.64 2.56
C ASP A 699 19.22 -14.21 1.10
N ALA A 700 18.14 -13.92 0.37
CA ALA A 700 18.17 -13.66 -1.08
C ALA A 700 19.00 -12.42 -1.47
N TYR A 701 19.29 -11.52 -0.53
CA TYR A 701 20.14 -10.35 -0.72
C TYR A 701 21.49 -10.45 -0.01
N GLY A 702 21.82 -11.60 0.59
CA GLY A 702 23.07 -11.82 1.31
C GLY A 702 23.25 -10.92 2.54
N PHE A 703 22.16 -10.50 3.17
CA PHE A 703 22.26 -9.73 4.40
C PHE A 703 22.66 -10.62 5.58
N ALA A 704 22.17 -11.85 5.69
CA ALA A 704 22.46 -12.79 6.78
C ALA A 704 22.21 -12.19 8.18
N ALA A 705 20.99 -11.71 8.45
CA ALA A 705 20.56 -11.38 9.82
C ALA A 705 20.48 -12.67 10.66
N LEU A 706 21.32 -12.76 11.69
CA LEU A 706 21.51 -13.94 12.52
C LEU A 706 20.80 -13.77 13.89
N PRO A 707 20.05 -14.78 14.38
CA PRO A 707 19.13 -14.62 15.51
C PRO A 707 19.82 -14.83 16.86
N VAL A 708 20.76 -13.94 17.19
CA VAL A 708 21.57 -14.05 18.42
C VAL A 708 20.86 -13.48 19.67
N GLY A 709 19.64 -12.97 19.54
CA GLY A 709 18.86 -12.43 20.64
C GLY A 709 19.38 -11.09 21.18
N LEU A 710 19.26 -10.90 22.50
CA LEU A 710 19.87 -9.82 23.27
C LEU A 710 20.44 -10.35 24.59
N SER A 711 21.20 -9.49 25.26
CA SER A 711 21.51 -9.61 26.69
C SER A 711 20.72 -8.58 27.48
N ASN A 712 20.16 -9.00 28.61
CA ASN A 712 19.31 -8.19 29.48
C ASN A 712 20.12 -7.20 30.35
N ASP A 713 19.42 -6.24 30.94
CA ASP A 713 19.96 -5.02 31.55
C ASP A 713 21.05 -5.23 32.60
N GLY A 714 22.30 -5.03 32.17
CA GLY A 714 23.48 -5.06 33.06
C GLY A 714 23.85 -6.41 33.67
N ASP A 715 23.17 -7.51 33.30
CA ASP A 715 23.47 -8.86 33.78
C ASP A 715 24.23 -9.65 32.70
N HIS A 716 25.54 -9.81 32.89
CA HIS A 716 26.44 -10.48 31.95
C HIS A 716 26.11 -11.97 31.70
N GLY A 717 25.28 -12.60 32.53
CA GLY A 717 24.79 -13.97 32.31
C GLY A 717 23.34 -14.06 31.80
N GLY A 718 22.66 -12.93 31.61
CA GLY A 718 21.22 -12.89 31.34
C GLY A 718 20.88 -12.72 29.86
N PHE A 719 20.99 -13.77 29.05
CA PHE A 719 20.59 -13.73 27.63
C PHE A 719 19.12 -14.10 27.41
N SER A 720 18.53 -13.62 26.32
CA SER A 720 17.16 -13.95 25.92
C SER A 720 17.00 -13.70 24.42
N TYR A 721 16.08 -14.39 23.76
CA TYR A 721 15.81 -14.09 22.34
C TYR A 721 16.60 -14.97 21.36
N ASP A 722 17.57 -15.72 21.86
CA ASP A 722 18.52 -16.49 21.06
C ASP A 722 17.83 -17.63 20.31
N GLY A 723 18.18 -17.78 19.03
CA GLY A 723 17.46 -18.62 18.08
C GLY A 723 16.15 -18.03 17.56
N ILE A 724 15.55 -17.05 18.26
CA ILE A 724 14.23 -16.49 17.90
C ILE A 724 14.35 -15.17 17.12
N ILE A 725 15.23 -14.24 17.53
CA ILE A 725 15.26 -12.87 17.00
C ILE A 725 16.66 -12.38 16.63
N ALA A 726 16.74 -11.64 15.52
CA ALA A 726 17.89 -10.81 15.16
C ALA A 726 17.58 -9.34 15.47
N LEU A 727 18.52 -8.64 16.12
CA LEU A 727 18.35 -7.27 16.61
C LEU A 727 19.58 -6.44 16.30
N PHE A 728 19.36 -5.19 15.86
CA PHE A 728 20.43 -4.23 15.57
C PHE A 728 20.15 -2.85 16.18
N TRP A 729 21.20 -2.21 16.70
CA TRP A 729 21.15 -0.81 17.12
C TRP A 729 21.03 0.15 15.93
N THR A 730 20.43 1.31 16.20
CA THR A 730 20.45 2.52 15.37
C THR A 730 20.91 3.71 16.23
N ILE A 731 21.43 4.77 15.60
CA ILE A 731 21.81 6.03 16.29
C ILE A 731 20.60 6.81 16.86
N ASN A 732 19.37 6.46 16.49
CA ASN A 732 18.17 7.11 17.02
C ASN A 732 17.85 6.64 18.46
N GLU A 733 17.43 7.56 19.32
CA GLU A 733 16.94 7.27 20.68
C GLU A 733 15.41 7.33 20.78
N ALA A 734 14.79 6.41 21.52
CA ALA A 734 13.35 6.41 21.77
C ALA A 734 12.98 7.10 23.10
N SER A 735 13.87 7.07 24.11
CA SER A 735 13.79 7.85 25.35
C SER A 735 15.13 7.87 26.10
N GLY A 736 15.24 8.62 27.19
CA GLY A 736 16.40 8.56 28.09
C GLY A 736 16.71 7.16 28.65
N TRP A 737 15.72 6.28 28.71
CA TRP A 737 15.82 4.91 29.18
C TRP A 737 15.84 3.89 28.03
N SER A 738 15.83 4.32 26.75
CA SER A 738 15.65 3.39 25.62
C SER A 738 16.23 3.88 24.28
N GLY A 739 17.08 3.06 23.65
CA GLY A 739 17.46 3.24 22.24
C GLY A 739 16.41 2.66 21.29
N PHE A 740 16.34 3.16 20.05
CA PHE A 740 15.56 2.49 19.01
C PHE A 740 16.22 1.17 18.58
N ARG A 741 15.41 0.19 18.19
CA ARG A 741 15.83 -1.03 17.50
C ARG A 741 15.43 -0.94 16.02
N ALA A 742 16.35 -1.31 15.15
CA ALA A 742 16.17 -1.14 13.71
C ALA A 742 15.53 -2.33 12.99
N ILE A 743 15.79 -3.54 13.49
CA ILE A 743 15.09 -4.76 13.10
C ILE A 743 14.67 -5.44 14.39
N SER A 744 13.40 -5.81 14.48
CA SER A 744 12.95 -6.98 15.23
C SER A 744 12.17 -7.89 14.28
N ALA A 745 12.75 -9.03 13.93
CA ALA A 745 12.01 -10.15 13.36
C ALA A 745 11.58 -11.05 14.53
N ASP A 746 10.43 -10.74 15.12
CA ASP A 746 9.91 -11.32 16.36
C ASP A 746 8.44 -11.76 16.18
N PHE A 747 8.00 -12.74 16.97
CA PHE A 747 7.23 -13.87 16.44
C PHE A 747 5.69 -13.83 16.68
N GLU A 748 5.15 -12.79 17.32
CA GLU A 748 3.72 -12.77 17.73
C GLU A 748 2.71 -12.48 16.60
N ASN A 749 3.15 -12.28 15.35
CA ASN A 749 2.28 -12.25 14.17
C ASN A 749 2.89 -13.08 13.04
N VAL A 750 2.04 -13.82 12.31
CA VAL A 750 2.42 -14.74 11.21
C VAL A 750 2.87 -14.02 9.92
N ASN A 751 3.36 -12.79 10.05
CA ASN A 751 3.78 -11.94 8.94
C ASN A 751 5.31 -11.90 8.86
N ASN A 752 5.87 -11.96 7.66
CA ASN A 752 7.31 -11.84 7.39
C ASN A 752 7.82 -10.38 7.51
N PHE A 753 7.41 -9.71 8.59
CA PHE A 753 7.47 -8.25 8.75
C PHE A 753 8.76 -7.80 9.47
N VAL A 754 9.53 -6.92 8.85
CA VAL A 754 10.56 -6.14 9.58
C VAL A 754 9.89 -4.95 10.26
N SER A 755 9.92 -4.94 11.59
CA SER A 755 9.49 -3.81 12.41
C SER A 755 10.68 -2.96 12.86
N MET A 756 10.50 -1.63 12.82
CA MET A 756 11.32 -0.64 13.52
C MET A 756 10.53 -0.21 14.77
N GLY A 757 10.88 -0.78 15.93
CA GLY A 757 10.01 -0.78 17.09
C GLY A 757 9.85 0.59 17.77
N SER A 758 8.60 1.04 17.92
CA SER A 758 8.20 2.22 18.71
C SER A 758 8.43 2.03 20.22
N ASN A 759 8.36 0.78 20.70
CA ASN A 759 8.81 0.38 22.02
C ASN A 759 10.33 0.20 21.99
N GLY A 760 11.07 1.27 22.31
CA GLY A 760 12.52 1.23 22.44
C GLY A 760 13.00 0.23 23.49
N THR A 761 14.26 -0.18 23.39
CA THR A 761 14.89 -1.10 24.35
C THR A 761 15.91 -0.38 25.23
N SER A 762 15.96 -0.78 26.49
CA SER A 762 16.94 -0.33 27.48
C SER A 762 18.34 -0.15 26.90
N LYS A 763 18.95 0.99 27.19
CA LYS A 763 20.30 1.33 26.71
C LYS A 763 21.39 0.50 27.39
N SER A 764 21.09 -0.18 28.50
CA SER A 764 21.99 -1.11 29.21
C SER A 764 21.82 -2.58 28.81
N SER A 765 20.81 -2.92 28.00
CA SER A 765 20.76 -4.20 27.28
C SER A 765 21.89 -4.28 26.23
N GLY A 766 22.40 -5.48 25.96
CA GLY A 766 23.38 -5.75 24.92
C GLY A 766 22.73 -6.18 23.61
N ILE A 767 23.05 -5.53 22.49
CA ILE A 767 22.53 -5.84 21.14
C ILE A 767 23.69 -5.81 20.12
N SER A 768 23.56 -6.59 19.03
CA SER A 768 24.52 -6.59 17.93
C SER A 768 24.60 -5.24 17.20
N VAL A 769 25.79 -4.90 16.73
CA VAL A 769 26.03 -3.78 15.81
C VAL A 769 26.24 -4.31 14.40
N ARG A 770 25.71 -3.59 13.41
CA ARG A 770 25.89 -3.88 12.00
C ARG A 770 26.09 -2.58 11.24
N CYS A 771 27.27 -2.43 10.65
CA CYS A 771 27.68 -1.16 10.04
C CYS A 771 27.28 -1.07 8.56
N ILE A 772 27.13 0.15 8.09
CA ILE A 772 26.90 0.54 6.69
C ILE A 772 28.07 1.43 6.25
N LYS A 773 28.44 1.39 4.97
CA LYS A 773 29.61 2.11 4.44
C LYS A 773 29.32 3.60 4.24
N ASP A 774 30.31 4.44 4.51
CA ASP A 774 30.33 5.80 3.98
C ASP A 774 30.45 5.80 2.45
N TYR A 775 29.63 6.63 1.81
CA TYR A 775 29.82 7.02 0.42
C TYR A 775 30.88 8.12 0.34
N ASP A 776 31.93 7.85 -0.42
CA ASP A 776 33.04 8.77 -0.65
C ASP A 776 32.53 10.06 -1.30
N SER A 777 32.38 11.13 -0.51
CA SER A 777 32.16 12.48 -1.03
C SER A 777 33.41 12.91 -1.79
N VAL A 778 33.33 12.90 -3.13
CA VAL A 778 34.48 13.04 -4.02
C VAL A 778 35.25 14.32 -3.69
N ALA A 779 36.49 14.14 -3.24
CA ALA A 779 37.27 15.21 -2.61
C ALA A 779 37.41 16.45 -3.53
N SER A 780 37.11 17.62 -2.97
CA SER A 780 37.20 18.90 -3.66
C SER A 780 38.60 19.13 -4.25
N SER A 781 38.68 19.17 -5.59
CA SER A 781 39.77 19.81 -6.32
C SER A 781 39.18 20.87 -7.24
N SER A 782 39.73 22.08 -7.20
CA SER A 782 39.05 23.28 -7.68
C SER A 782 39.25 23.54 -9.17
N SER A 783 38.13 23.71 -9.91
CA SER A 783 38.02 24.72 -10.96
C SER A 783 36.55 24.97 -11.34
N SER A 784 36.28 26.14 -11.91
CA SER A 784 34.92 26.70 -12.04
C SER A 784 34.28 26.50 -13.41
N SER A 785 33.07 25.93 -13.43
CA SER A 785 31.99 26.32 -14.35
C SER A 785 30.66 25.80 -13.82
N ALA A 786 29.58 26.55 -13.99
CA ALA A 786 28.30 26.24 -13.35
C ALA A 786 27.57 25.05 -14.01
N ALA A 787 26.91 24.26 -13.18
CA ALA A 787 25.84 23.33 -13.55
C ALA A 787 24.65 23.62 -12.63
N SER A 788 23.42 23.50 -13.14
CA SER A 788 22.21 23.61 -12.33
C SER A 788 21.82 22.22 -11.82
N SER A 789 21.64 22.07 -10.51
CA SER A 789 21.28 20.79 -9.87
C SER A 789 20.08 20.99 -8.96
N SER A 790 18.92 20.46 -9.34
CA SER A 790 17.69 20.46 -8.56
C SER A 790 17.63 19.28 -7.59
N SER A 791 18.62 19.17 -6.69
CA SER A 791 18.44 18.40 -5.46
C SER A 791 17.50 19.17 -4.53
N VAL A 792 16.46 18.52 -4.00
CA VAL A 792 15.59 19.12 -2.97
C VAL A 792 16.41 19.31 -1.69
N GLU A 793 16.85 20.54 -1.43
CA GLU A 793 17.57 20.89 -0.21
C GLU A 793 16.62 20.92 0.99
N VAL A 794 16.97 20.21 2.06
CA VAL A 794 16.27 20.30 3.36
C VAL A 794 16.48 21.70 3.92
N LEU A 795 15.41 22.39 4.29
CA LEU A 795 15.50 23.77 4.77
C LEU A 795 16.21 23.79 6.14
N PRO A 796 17.29 24.56 6.33
CA PRO A 796 17.96 24.65 7.63
C PRO A 796 17.06 25.37 8.65
N PRO A 797 17.12 25.00 9.94
CA PRO A 797 16.49 25.74 11.03
C PRO A 797 16.75 27.24 10.97
N CYS A 798 15.68 28.04 10.99
CA CYS A 798 15.77 29.49 11.09
C CYS A 798 15.90 29.99 12.54
N LYS A 799 15.70 29.11 13.54
CA LYS A 799 15.77 29.45 14.96
C LYS A 799 16.62 28.46 15.78
N THR A 800 17.26 29.00 16.80
CA THR A 800 18.14 28.30 17.77
C THR A 800 17.85 28.80 19.20
N GLU A 801 18.60 28.35 20.19
CA GLU A 801 18.52 28.88 21.57
C GLU A 801 19.01 30.33 21.70
N THR A 802 19.87 30.81 20.78
CA THR A 802 20.55 32.12 20.89
C THR A 802 20.18 33.11 19.80
N GLU A 803 19.71 32.64 18.65
CA GLU A 803 19.34 33.46 17.49
C GLU A 803 18.02 32.97 16.88
N ASP A 804 17.14 33.91 16.52
CA ASP A 804 15.83 33.66 15.90
C ASP A 804 15.73 34.50 14.62
N ASN A 805 16.04 33.86 13.49
CA ASN A 805 16.13 34.46 12.15
C ASN A 805 14.93 34.07 11.26
N CYS A 806 13.84 33.53 11.84
CA CYS A 806 12.67 33.10 11.08
C CYS A 806 11.88 34.29 10.50
N GLU A 807 11.36 34.12 9.27
CA GLU A 807 10.47 35.07 8.62
C GLU A 807 9.08 35.06 9.30
N TYR A 808 8.89 35.97 10.26
CA TYR A 808 7.62 36.19 10.96
C TYR A 808 6.84 37.39 10.44
N ASP A 809 5.52 37.27 10.44
CA ASP A 809 4.55 38.37 10.24
C ASP A 809 3.38 38.22 11.23
N THR A 810 2.36 39.06 11.14
CA THR A 810 1.16 39.01 12.01
C THR A 810 -0.15 39.02 11.22
N LEU A 811 -1.11 38.24 11.71
CA LEU A 811 -2.48 38.13 11.20
C LEU A 811 -3.44 38.69 12.25
N THR A 812 -4.13 39.80 11.95
CA THR A 812 -5.28 40.24 12.77
C THR A 812 -6.55 39.63 12.21
N ASP A 813 -7.29 38.92 13.05
CA ASP A 813 -8.59 38.36 12.73
C ASP A 813 -9.67 39.42 12.97
N ASP A 814 -10.19 40.03 11.90
CA ASP A 814 -11.22 41.08 11.96
C ASP A 814 -12.54 40.60 12.64
N ARG A 815 -12.72 39.30 12.85
CA ARG A 815 -13.94 38.72 13.45
C ARG A 815 -13.98 38.83 14.97
N ASP A 816 -12.83 38.83 15.64
CA ASP A 816 -12.72 38.97 17.10
C ASP A 816 -11.66 39.99 17.58
N GLY A 817 -10.86 40.53 16.66
CA GLY A 817 -9.80 41.51 16.92
C GLY A 817 -8.52 40.93 17.52
N ARG A 818 -8.37 39.60 17.61
CA ARG A 818 -7.12 38.98 18.04
C ARG A 818 -6.08 39.06 16.93
N THR A 819 -4.85 39.42 17.30
CA THR A 819 -3.68 39.33 16.42
C THR A 819 -2.88 38.09 16.78
N TYR A 820 -2.62 37.25 15.79
CA TYR A 820 -1.84 36.02 15.87
C TYR A 820 -0.49 36.21 15.16
N LYS A 821 0.57 35.64 15.70
CA LYS A 821 1.86 35.52 15.02
C LYS A 821 1.78 34.48 13.90
N THR A 822 2.46 34.74 12.80
CA THR A 822 2.58 33.84 11.64
C THR A 822 4.05 33.64 11.28
N VAL A 823 4.37 32.53 10.63
CA VAL A 823 5.74 32.19 10.22
C VAL A 823 5.74 31.53 8.85
N LYS A 824 6.73 31.84 8.03
CA LYS A 824 6.98 31.18 6.75
C LYS A 824 7.94 30.01 6.93
N ILE A 825 7.56 28.84 6.41
CA ILE A 825 8.37 27.62 6.44
C ILE A 825 8.39 27.06 5.02
N GLY A 826 9.55 27.14 4.36
CA GLY A 826 9.68 26.91 2.92
C GLY A 826 8.79 27.87 2.13
N ASN A 827 7.87 27.30 1.35
CA ASN A 827 6.92 28.05 0.53
C ASN A 827 5.57 28.32 1.23
N GLN A 828 5.29 27.68 2.37
CA GLN A 828 4.03 27.86 3.10
C GLN A 828 4.14 28.94 4.17
N ILE A 829 3.06 29.68 4.42
CA ILE A 829 2.95 30.61 5.55
C ILE A 829 1.89 30.07 6.52
N TRP A 830 2.33 29.71 7.71
CA TRP A 830 1.53 29.09 8.76
C TRP A 830 1.21 30.08 9.89
N MET A 831 0.07 29.91 10.55
CA MET A 831 -0.12 30.48 11.89
C MET A 831 0.89 29.83 12.85
N ALA A 832 1.64 30.66 13.60
CA ALA A 832 2.54 30.18 14.66
C ALA A 832 1.82 29.97 16.00
N GLU A 833 0.59 30.48 16.13
CA GLU A 833 -0.29 30.30 17.28
C GLU A 833 -1.56 29.55 16.89
N ASN A 834 -2.12 28.78 17.82
CA ASN A 834 -3.35 28.02 17.59
C ASN A 834 -4.56 28.98 17.59
N LEU A 835 -5.51 28.77 16.66
CA LEU A 835 -6.68 29.67 16.50
C LEU A 835 -7.56 29.72 17.77
N ASN A 836 -7.93 30.92 18.21
CA ASN A 836 -8.73 31.17 19.43
C ASN A 836 -10.10 31.84 19.13
N TYR A 837 -10.55 31.78 17.88
CA TYR A 837 -11.83 32.31 17.44
C TYR A 837 -13.01 31.58 18.10
N ALA A 838 -13.91 32.33 18.75
CA ALA A 838 -15.04 31.76 19.46
C ALA A 838 -16.18 31.35 18.51
N TYR A 839 -16.07 30.15 17.92
CA TYR A 839 -17.16 29.54 17.16
C TYR A 839 -18.22 28.98 18.12
N LEU A 840 -19.36 29.69 18.23
CA LEU A 840 -20.39 29.49 19.26
C LEU A 840 -21.71 28.95 18.70
N GLN A 841 -21.65 27.98 17.78
CA GLN A 841 -22.86 27.22 17.39
C GLN A 841 -23.18 26.14 18.42
N SER A 842 -24.45 26.04 18.79
CA SER A 842 -25.02 24.92 19.55
C SER A 842 -25.44 23.79 18.61
N THR A 843 -25.26 22.53 19.03
CA THR A 843 -25.90 21.36 18.40
C THR A 843 -27.12 20.92 19.22
N GLU A 844 -27.86 19.90 18.78
CA GLU A 844 -28.94 19.30 19.58
C GLU A 844 -28.49 18.82 20.98
N ASN A 845 -27.19 18.54 21.16
CA ASN A 845 -26.62 17.94 22.37
C ASN A 845 -25.43 18.74 22.95
N MET A 846 -25.16 19.97 22.50
CA MET A 846 -24.02 20.77 22.96
C MET A 846 -24.31 22.27 22.90
N ASP A 847 -24.02 23.00 23.98
CA ASP A 847 -24.23 24.46 24.07
C ASP A 847 -23.21 25.30 23.25
N SER A 848 -22.09 24.70 22.86
CA SER A 848 -21.04 25.27 22.00
C SER A 848 -20.37 24.15 21.20
N THR A 849 -19.63 24.52 20.16
CA THR A 849 -18.84 23.60 19.31
C THR A 849 -17.35 23.98 19.23
N SER A 850 -16.95 25.08 19.88
CA SER A 850 -15.57 25.37 20.27
C SER A 850 -15.44 25.55 21.79
N PHE A 851 -14.30 25.13 22.34
CA PHE A 851 -14.08 25.00 23.78
C PHE A 851 -12.70 25.51 24.18
N CYS A 852 -12.58 25.96 25.43
CA CYS A 852 -11.29 26.04 26.12
C CYS A 852 -11.04 24.70 26.83
N TYR A 853 -9.79 24.28 27.01
CA TYR A 853 -9.49 23.09 27.80
C TYR A 853 -10.04 23.24 29.24
N ASP A 854 -10.68 22.20 29.77
CA ASP A 854 -11.44 22.19 31.03
C ASP A 854 -12.53 23.30 31.14
N ASN A 855 -12.92 23.91 30.02
CA ASN A 855 -13.77 25.09 29.94
C ASN A 855 -13.24 26.34 30.68
N ASP A 856 -11.94 26.40 31.00
CA ASP A 856 -11.29 27.57 31.62
C ASP A 856 -10.83 28.58 30.54
N PRO A 857 -11.32 29.83 30.54
CA PRO A 857 -10.84 30.88 29.62
C PRO A 857 -9.32 31.09 29.62
N ALA A 858 -8.64 30.88 30.76
CA ALA A 858 -7.18 30.99 30.83
C ALA A 858 -6.46 29.92 29.98
N ASN A 859 -7.07 28.75 29.77
CA ASN A 859 -6.55 27.75 28.84
C ASN A 859 -6.76 28.16 27.38
N CYS A 860 -7.85 28.86 27.04
CA CYS A 860 -8.02 29.44 25.70
C CYS A 860 -6.89 30.43 25.39
N ASP A 861 -6.64 31.39 26.28
CA ASP A 861 -5.61 32.41 26.07
C ASP A 861 -4.16 31.85 26.15
N LYS A 862 -3.97 30.62 26.64
CA LYS A 862 -2.69 29.90 26.63
C LYS A 862 -2.49 29.00 25.40
N TYR A 863 -3.52 28.32 24.93
CA TYR A 863 -3.40 27.20 23.99
C TYR A 863 -4.21 27.36 22.68
N GLY A 864 -4.98 28.44 22.54
CA GLY A 864 -6.05 28.53 21.56
C GLY A 864 -7.26 27.68 21.95
N ARG A 865 -8.18 27.50 21.00
CA ARG A 865 -9.40 26.69 21.20
C ARG A 865 -9.26 25.28 20.67
N LEU A 866 -10.11 24.41 21.21
CA LEU A 866 -10.41 23.09 20.69
C LEU A 866 -11.76 23.13 19.98
N TYR A 867 -11.83 22.61 18.76
CA TYR A 867 -13.02 22.67 17.89
C TYR A 867 -13.41 21.24 17.51
N ILE A 868 -14.70 20.91 17.53
CA ILE A 868 -15.15 19.68 16.83
C ILE A 868 -14.96 19.87 15.33
N TRP A 869 -14.88 18.78 14.56
CA TRP A 869 -14.60 18.89 13.12
C TRP A 869 -15.69 19.72 12.39
N ALA A 870 -16.96 19.61 12.81
CA ALA A 870 -18.04 20.44 12.27
C ALA A 870 -17.97 21.95 12.62
N ALA A 871 -17.15 22.34 13.61
CA ALA A 871 -16.80 23.73 13.83
C ALA A 871 -15.57 24.13 13.02
N ALA A 872 -14.56 23.25 12.92
CA ALA A 872 -13.36 23.45 12.10
C ALA A 872 -13.69 23.72 10.63
N MET A 873 -14.69 23.00 10.09
CA MET A 873 -15.17 23.11 8.71
C MET A 873 -16.22 24.21 8.48
N ASP A 874 -16.55 25.06 9.48
CA ASP A 874 -17.70 25.99 9.42
C ASP A 874 -18.98 25.34 8.87
N SER A 875 -19.38 24.20 9.44
CA SER A 875 -20.47 23.39 8.85
C SER A 875 -21.85 24.07 8.86
N ALA A 876 -22.04 25.15 9.61
CA ALA A 876 -23.25 25.97 9.52
C ALA A 876 -23.19 26.98 8.35
N GLY A 877 -21.99 27.22 7.81
CA GLY A 877 -21.65 28.20 6.79
C GLY A 877 -22.02 29.62 7.22
N LEU A 878 -21.30 30.11 8.22
CA LEU A 878 -21.45 31.42 8.85
C LEU A 878 -20.35 32.40 8.43
N LEU A 879 -19.22 31.85 8.01
CA LEU A 879 -18.00 32.53 7.58
C LEU A 879 -17.83 32.40 6.07
N ASN A 880 -18.25 31.27 5.50
CA ASN A 880 -18.24 30.94 4.07
C ASN A 880 -19.36 29.90 3.77
N ASP A 881 -19.29 29.25 2.60
CA ASP A 881 -20.16 28.13 2.21
C ASP A 881 -19.37 26.86 1.78
N ASP A 882 -18.04 26.80 1.97
CA ASP A 882 -17.15 25.83 1.30
C ASP A 882 -17.29 24.37 1.77
N ALA A 883 -17.52 24.16 3.06
CA ALA A 883 -17.83 22.87 3.67
C ALA A 883 -19.16 22.89 4.45
N LYS A 884 -20.11 23.74 4.02
CA LYS A 884 -21.44 23.84 4.62
C LYS A 884 -22.16 22.49 4.62
N GLY A 885 -22.68 22.09 5.78
CA GLY A 885 -23.39 20.82 5.97
C GLY A 885 -22.50 19.61 6.28
N CYS A 886 -21.17 19.73 6.16
CA CYS A 886 -20.25 18.66 6.55
C CYS A 886 -20.32 18.34 8.05
N GLY A 887 -19.91 17.15 8.49
CA GLY A 887 -19.87 16.85 9.91
C GLY A 887 -19.95 15.38 10.26
N TYR A 888 -20.38 15.11 11.48
CA TYR A 888 -20.64 13.77 11.98
C TYR A 888 -21.93 13.19 11.34
N ASP A 889 -21.89 11.91 10.96
CA ASP A 889 -22.88 11.22 10.11
C ASP A 889 -23.09 11.85 8.70
N VAL A 890 -22.14 12.69 8.25
CA VAL A 890 -22.14 13.26 6.90
C VAL A 890 -20.81 12.96 6.20
N ASP A 891 -20.87 12.21 5.10
CA ASP A 891 -19.75 12.11 4.16
C ASP A 891 -19.60 13.44 3.41
N CYS A 892 -18.36 13.91 3.31
CA CYS A 892 -18.04 15.30 2.97
C CYS A 892 -16.74 15.35 2.16
N SER A 893 -16.86 15.81 0.92
CA SER A 893 -15.77 16.05 -0.03
C SER A 893 -15.80 17.52 -0.45
N PRO A 894 -15.30 18.45 0.39
CA PRO A 894 -15.39 19.88 0.14
C PRO A 894 -14.29 20.33 -0.84
N LYS A 895 -14.54 21.34 -1.69
CA LYS A 895 -13.49 21.85 -2.58
C LYS A 895 -12.38 22.49 -1.74
N PHE A 896 -11.15 22.02 -1.95
CA PHE A 896 -9.95 22.63 -1.39
C PHE A 896 -9.55 23.90 -2.19
N PRO A 897 -9.01 24.96 -1.56
CA PRO A 897 -8.80 25.16 -0.13
C PRO A 897 -10.09 25.44 0.66
N VAL A 898 -10.23 24.78 1.81
CA VAL A 898 -11.37 24.93 2.72
C VAL A 898 -11.05 26.01 3.75
N GLN A 899 -11.64 27.20 3.63
CA GLN A 899 -11.46 28.26 4.63
C GLN A 899 -11.98 27.79 6.00
N GLY A 900 -13.20 27.23 6.03
CA GLY A 900 -13.83 26.77 7.28
C GLY A 900 -13.76 27.83 8.39
N VAL A 901 -13.28 27.44 9.57
CA VAL A 901 -13.13 28.32 10.74
C VAL A 901 -11.99 29.34 10.63
N CYS A 902 -11.07 29.21 9.67
CA CYS A 902 -9.98 30.16 9.48
C CYS A 902 -10.49 31.54 9.03
N PRO A 903 -9.73 32.62 9.30
CA PRO A 903 -10.08 33.95 8.82
C PRO A 903 -9.89 34.06 7.30
N SER A 904 -10.51 35.06 6.66
CA SER A 904 -10.43 35.26 5.21
C SER A 904 -8.99 35.39 4.70
N GLY A 905 -8.68 34.72 3.58
CA GLY A 905 -7.31 34.61 3.05
C GLY A 905 -6.44 33.55 3.74
N TRP A 906 -7.03 32.75 4.64
CA TRP A 906 -6.40 31.60 5.30
C TRP A 906 -7.36 30.42 5.31
N HIS A 907 -6.82 29.20 5.33
CA HIS A 907 -7.60 27.97 5.23
C HIS A 907 -7.13 26.88 6.19
N LEU A 908 -8.00 25.89 6.40
CA LEU A 908 -7.74 24.72 7.20
C LEU A 908 -6.92 23.72 6.35
N PRO A 909 -5.65 23.45 6.70
CA PRO A 909 -4.77 22.66 5.86
C PRO A 909 -5.27 21.25 5.62
N ASN A 910 -5.03 20.74 4.41
CA ASN A 910 -5.30 19.37 4.05
C ASN A 910 -4.12 18.44 4.47
N GLN A 911 -4.29 17.13 4.28
CA GLN A 911 -3.28 16.15 4.64
C GLN A 911 -1.94 16.30 3.86
N ALA A 912 -1.98 16.71 2.58
CA ALA A 912 -0.80 16.88 1.76
C ALA A 912 0.04 18.09 2.20
N GLU A 913 -0.59 19.17 2.63
CA GLU A 913 0.13 20.36 3.11
C GLU A 913 0.91 20.13 4.41
N TRP A 914 0.38 19.31 5.32
CA TRP A 914 1.13 18.86 6.49
C TRP A 914 2.32 17.98 6.10
N LEU A 915 2.16 17.12 5.07
CA LEU A 915 3.29 16.34 4.52
C LEU A 915 4.33 17.26 3.86
N THR A 916 3.91 18.31 3.14
CA THR A 916 4.82 19.35 2.61
C THR A 916 5.62 20.00 3.73
N LEU A 917 4.97 20.46 4.80
CA LEU A 917 5.64 21.02 5.98
C LEU A 917 6.67 20.03 6.57
N TYR A 918 6.30 18.76 6.73
CA TYR A 918 7.21 17.74 7.25
C TYR A 918 8.40 17.44 6.32
N SER A 919 8.20 17.45 4.99
CA SER A 919 9.29 17.29 4.02
C SER A 919 10.23 18.51 3.96
N THR A 920 9.69 19.73 4.07
CA THR A 920 10.50 20.97 4.13
C THR A 920 11.42 20.98 5.35
N VAL A 921 10.93 20.45 6.48
CA VAL A 921 11.69 20.26 7.74
C VAL A 921 12.61 19.02 7.70
N GLY A 922 12.57 18.25 6.62
CA GLY A 922 13.44 17.09 6.33
C GLY A 922 12.78 15.73 6.59
N SER A 923 11.98 15.60 7.65
CA SER A 923 11.11 14.43 7.85
C SER A 923 10.04 14.70 8.92
N LYS A 924 9.01 13.85 8.98
CA LYS A 924 8.02 13.89 10.08
C LYS A 924 8.68 13.66 11.45
N SER A 925 9.70 12.81 11.52
CA SER A 925 10.49 12.57 12.74
C SER A 925 11.19 13.85 13.24
N LEU A 926 11.86 14.58 12.34
CA LEU A 926 12.49 15.87 12.65
C LEU A 926 11.44 16.92 13.03
N ALA A 927 10.30 16.96 12.33
CA ALA A 927 9.21 17.88 12.59
C ALA A 927 8.59 17.71 13.99
N LEU A 928 8.57 16.48 14.54
CA LEU A 928 8.10 16.20 15.91
C LEU A 928 8.98 16.81 17.02
N GLU A 929 10.20 17.25 16.71
CA GLU A 929 11.03 18.07 17.61
C GLU A 929 11.04 19.55 17.18
N ALA A 930 11.22 19.80 15.88
CA ALA A 930 11.47 21.12 15.31
C ALA A 930 10.25 22.04 15.27
N LEU A 931 9.03 21.49 15.26
CA LEU A 931 7.78 22.26 15.25
C LEU A 931 7.16 22.45 16.65
N LYS A 932 7.53 21.62 17.64
CA LYS A 932 7.04 21.74 19.03
C LYS A 932 7.57 23.02 19.68
N SER A 933 6.76 23.63 20.56
CA SER A 933 7.18 24.75 21.40
C SER A 933 8.32 24.36 22.36
N GLN A 934 9.23 25.31 22.61
CA GLN A 934 10.35 25.18 23.56
C GLN A 934 9.93 24.97 25.02
N ASN A 935 8.66 25.22 25.34
CA ASN A 935 8.12 25.13 26.69
C ASN A 935 6.68 24.60 26.65
N GLY A 936 6.24 24.05 27.79
CA GLY A 936 4.86 23.62 28.03
C GLY A 936 4.60 22.12 27.89
N TRP A 937 5.58 21.33 27.42
CA TRP A 937 5.47 19.89 27.25
C TRP A 937 5.79 19.11 28.52
N CYS A 938 5.01 18.08 28.78
CA CYS A 938 5.15 17.19 29.93
C CYS A 938 6.36 16.26 29.75
N ASN A 939 6.82 15.65 30.85
CA ASN A 939 7.98 14.74 30.86
C ASN A 939 9.25 15.37 30.22
N ASN A 940 9.38 16.70 30.27
CA ASN A 940 10.44 17.50 29.62
C ASN A 940 10.52 17.36 28.08
N SER A 941 9.51 16.80 27.41
CA SER A 941 9.48 16.51 25.97
C SER A 941 9.28 17.73 25.04
N ASN A 942 9.83 18.88 25.43
CA ASN A 942 9.75 20.14 24.68
C ASN A 942 10.49 20.03 23.33
N GLY A 943 10.02 20.81 22.36
CA GLY A 943 10.69 20.98 21.08
C GLY A 943 11.82 22.00 21.10
N THR A 944 12.41 22.22 19.93
CA THR A 944 13.40 23.28 19.70
C THR A 944 12.78 24.56 19.14
N ASP A 945 11.54 24.52 18.64
CA ASP A 945 10.90 25.60 17.85
C ASP A 945 11.77 26.06 16.65
N ALA A 946 12.59 25.16 16.10
CA ALA A 946 13.61 25.44 15.07
C ALA A 946 13.11 26.16 13.79
N PHE A 947 11.81 26.10 13.50
CA PHE A 947 11.16 26.82 12.39
C PHE A 947 10.13 27.86 12.84
N GLY A 948 10.17 28.27 14.11
CA GLY A 948 9.28 29.28 14.68
C GLY A 948 7.80 28.90 14.73
N PHE A 949 7.47 27.62 14.52
CA PHE A 949 6.10 27.11 14.43
C PHE A 949 5.38 27.14 15.77
N SER A 950 6.06 26.89 16.89
CA SER A 950 5.55 26.98 18.26
C SER A 950 4.29 26.12 18.54
N GLY A 951 4.31 24.86 18.11
CA GLY A 951 3.25 23.88 18.38
C GLY A 951 3.07 23.63 19.88
N LEU A 952 1.95 24.08 20.44
CA LEU A 952 1.62 24.02 21.88
C LEU A 952 0.75 22.79 22.22
N PRO A 953 1.02 22.10 23.34
CA PRO A 953 0.33 20.85 23.72
C PRO A 953 -1.02 21.14 24.42
N ALA A 954 -2.01 21.55 23.62
CA ALA A 954 -3.35 21.90 24.08
C ALA A 954 -4.16 20.73 24.68
N GLY A 955 -3.77 19.47 24.42
CA GLY A 955 -4.60 18.29 24.67
C GLY A 955 -5.74 18.17 23.66
N TYR A 956 -6.79 17.43 24.03
CA TYR A 956 -8.01 17.29 23.24
C TYR A 956 -9.25 17.06 24.12
N GLY A 957 -10.44 17.36 23.60
CA GLY A 957 -11.72 16.97 24.21
C GLY A 957 -12.33 15.74 23.54
N TYR A 958 -13.07 14.93 24.29
CA TYR A 958 -13.77 13.75 23.79
C TYR A 958 -15.27 13.81 24.11
N GLU A 959 -16.10 13.00 23.43
CA GLU A 959 -17.58 12.97 23.59
C GLU A 959 -18.27 14.35 23.59
N GLY A 960 -17.98 15.21 22.60
CA GLY A 960 -18.64 16.52 22.50
C GLY A 960 -18.24 17.53 23.59
N SER A 961 -17.28 17.19 24.44
CA SER A 961 -16.61 18.10 25.38
C SER A 961 -17.47 18.69 26.53
N TYR A 962 -18.45 17.94 27.05
CA TYR A 962 -19.00 18.20 28.40
C TYR A 962 -17.95 17.88 29.50
N GLY A 963 -16.94 18.75 29.63
CA GLY A 963 -15.93 18.70 30.71
C GLY A 963 -14.94 17.54 30.65
N SER A 964 -14.95 16.73 29.59
CA SER A 964 -14.12 15.52 29.46
C SER A 964 -12.95 15.75 28.49
N PHE A 965 -11.91 16.42 28.98
CA PHE A 965 -10.68 16.69 28.24
C PHE A 965 -9.52 15.79 28.70
N LYS A 966 -8.54 15.57 27.82
CA LYS A 966 -7.37 14.72 28.07
C LYS A 966 -6.07 15.34 27.54
N ASN A 967 -4.97 14.98 28.20
CA ASN A 967 -3.59 15.16 27.72
C ASN A 967 -3.12 16.61 27.50
N ASN A 968 -3.74 17.61 28.15
CA ASN A 968 -3.18 18.98 28.29
C ASN A 968 -1.74 18.92 28.81
N GLY A 969 -0.85 19.67 28.18
CA GLY A 969 0.57 19.66 28.46
C GLY A 969 1.33 18.50 27.82
N CYS A 970 0.66 17.47 27.28
CA CYS A 970 1.35 16.32 26.68
C CYS A 970 1.14 16.17 25.16
N TYR A 971 -0.03 16.55 24.61
CA TYR A 971 -0.35 16.30 23.19
C TYR A 971 -0.74 17.62 22.50
N ALA A 972 -0.21 17.87 21.31
CA ALA A 972 -0.75 18.87 20.38
C ALA A 972 -1.39 18.11 19.21
N VAL A 973 -2.68 18.32 18.98
CA VAL A 973 -3.48 17.62 17.96
C VAL A 973 -4.24 18.65 17.14
N PHE A 974 -4.21 18.51 15.82
CA PHE A 974 -4.73 19.49 14.86
C PHE A 974 -5.68 18.82 13.86
N TRP A 975 -6.86 19.39 13.62
CA TRP A 975 -7.71 18.92 12.52
C TRP A 975 -7.09 19.27 11.16
N THR A 976 -7.29 18.37 10.18
CA THR A 976 -7.16 18.70 8.76
C THR A 976 -8.54 18.93 8.14
N SER A 977 -8.59 19.54 6.96
CA SER A 977 -9.81 19.62 6.13
C SER A 977 -10.19 18.30 5.47
N THR A 978 -9.34 17.27 5.54
CA THR A 978 -9.56 15.97 4.89
C THR A 978 -10.51 15.08 5.71
N GLY A 979 -11.73 14.88 5.21
CA GLY A 979 -12.65 13.85 5.70
C GLY A 979 -12.14 12.43 5.41
N ASN A 980 -12.47 11.47 6.27
CA ASN A 980 -12.12 10.05 6.07
C ASN A 980 -13.36 9.22 5.69
N ASN A 981 -14.46 9.45 6.41
CA ASN A 981 -15.80 8.93 6.12
C ASN A 981 -16.82 9.77 6.93
N ARG A 982 -18.11 9.40 6.94
CA ARG A 982 -19.14 10.12 7.72
C ARG A 982 -18.86 10.28 9.22
N TRP A 983 -18.17 9.34 9.86
CA TRP A 983 -17.90 9.36 11.30
C TRP A 983 -16.54 9.96 11.67
N TYR A 984 -15.54 9.80 10.80
CA TYR A 984 -14.14 10.13 11.08
C TYR A 984 -13.55 11.15 10.08
N ALA A 985 -12.59 11.94 10.54
CA ALA A 985 -11.79 12.86 9.72
C ALA A 985 -10.30 12.73 10.08
N ASN A 986 -9.40 13.16 9.20
CA ASN A 986 -7.96 13.07 9.45
C ASN A 986 -7.48 14.22 10.36
N TYR A 987 -6.59 13.89 11.29
CA TYR A 987 -5.89 14.83 12.16
C TYR A 987 -4.39 14.60 12.10
N GLU A 988 -3.62 15.63 12.45
CA GLU A 988 -2.18 15.52 12.67
C GLU A 988 -1.83 15.78 14.13
N GLU A 989 -0.73 15.18 14.60
CA GLU A 989 -0.27 15.36 15.98
C GLU A 989 1.24 15.60 16.06
N LEU A 990 1.63 16.46 17.00
CA LEU A 990 3.04 16.68 17.35
C LEU A 990 3.38 15.97 18.66
N TYR A 991 3.05 14.69 18.81
CA TYR A 991 3.43 13.91 19.99
C TYR A 991 4.35 12.74 19.66
N TYR A 992 3.88 11.81 18.82
CA TYR A 992 4.58 10.56 18.48
C TYR A 992 4.57 10.31 16.96
N GLU A 993 5.53 9.54 16.45
CA GLU A 993 5.60 9.17 15.03
C GLU A 993 4.66 7.98 14.75
N LYS A 994 3.51 8.27 14.13
CA LYS A 994 2.57 7.26 13.65
C LYS A 994 2.81 6.95 12.17
N GLU A 995 2.95 5.67 11.85
CA GLU A 995 3.17 5.16 10.48
C GLU A 995 1.92 5.23 9.58
N TYR A 996 0.75 5.57 10.13
CA TYR A 996 -0.54 5.56 9.45
C TYR A 996 -1.25 6.91 9.53
N LEU A 997 -2.06 7.21 8.50
CA LEU A 997 -2.98 8.34 8.47
C LEU A 997 -3.90 8.31 9.70
N SER A 998 -3.85 9.37 10.50
CA SER A 998 -4.49 9.38 11.82
C SER A 998 -5.92 9.91 11.74
N SER A 999 -6.90 9.01 11.86
CA SER A 999 -8.33 9.35 11.80
C SER A 999 -8.95 9.52 13.20
N GLY A 1000 -9.64 10.64 13.44
CA GLY A 1000 -10.32 10.96 14.69
C GLY A 1000 -11.83 11.04 14.50
N ASN A 1001 -12.60 10.67 15.53
CA ASN A 1001 -14.06 10.82 15.49
C ASN A 1001 -14.42 12.32 15.43
N LYS A 1002 -15.31 12.72 14.51
CA LYS A 1002 -15.65 14.13 14.25
C LYS A 1002 -16.26 14.87 15.46
N LEU A 1003 -16.66 14.17 16.52
CA LEU A 1003 -17.15 14.73 17.80
C LEU A 1003 -16.04 14.98 18.85
N TYR A 1004 -14.78 14.64 18.55
CA TYR A 1004 -13.63 15.03 19.36
C TYR A 1004 -13.24 16.48 19.06
N SER A 1005 -12.64 17.19 20.02
CA SER A 1005 -12.24 18.59 19.85
C SER A 1005 -10.71 18.74 19.84
N PHE A 1006 -10.16 19.22 18.72
CA PHE A 1006 -8.73 19.40 18.46
C PHE A 1006 -8.41 20.87 18.13
N SER A 1007 -7.13 21.25 18.20
CA SER A 1007 -6.69 22.60 17.84
C SER A 1007 -6.73 22.84 16.32
N ILE A 1008 -6.59 24.11 15.93
CA ILE A 1008 -6.55 24.54 14.53
C ILE A 1008 -5.31 25.40 14.32
N ARG A 1009 -4.62 25.15 13.20
CA ARG A 1009 -3.63 26.04 12.60
C ARG A 1009 -4.06 26.27 11.17
N CYS A 1010 -4.10 27.52 10.75
CA CYS A 1010 -4.43 27.87 9.38
C CYS A 1010 -3.16 28.06 8.56
N VAL A 1011 -3.24 27.74 7.27
CA VAL A 1011 -2.24 28.09 6.24
C VAL A 1011 -2.79 29.26 5.44
N LYS A 1012 -1.90 30.13 4.95
CA LYS A 1012 -2.29 31.27 4.12
C LYS A 1012 -2.57 30.80 2.69
N ASN A 1013 -3.59 31.38 2.06
CA ASN A 1013 -3.90 31.18 0.64
C ASN A 1013 -2.86 31.85 -0.28
#